data_AF-A0A537IBV1-F1
#
_entry.id   AF-A0A537IBV1-F1
#
_cell.length_a   1.000
_cell.length_b   1.000
_cell.length_c   1.000
_cell.angle_alpha   90.00
_cell.angle_beta   90.00
_cell.angle_gamma   90.00
#
_symmetry.space_group_name_H-M   'P 1'
#
loop_
_entity.id
_entity.type
_entity.pdbx_description
1 polymer ?
#
loop_
_entity_poly.entity_id
_entity_poly.type
_entity_poly.pdbx_seq_one_letter_code
_entity_poly.pdbx_strand_id
1 'polypeptide(L)'
;GMSLHLLLVANWMIFLVYEDNDFRHASIHFFEAIKLSQLPSLHQKRRRIFPKFSAPSFLLLTTINPFRDLFPSSSPRRNSRIRYAFPPDYDRHEQCSIMGPHHHEDVMSYIVPMKALIILLLTATGGSLGGVAYYYQARATSLNNQVSNLNSNASSLSDQIAALKAEIANLTNQISHLQTINSQLNQTSLQFQSLETQLATANAQLQSLETQLSNEISKVQSLESSFSTQLSALSGQLALDQAEITQLQTQISQLQIQLQQNGSLCLSGQTVTIGELLDLSSALATQGVRAKDGSALAIDDINSFLASAGCNLKFAASVSDYSLDSSRALSELQAFATAGVQVVLGPLNSGAIQFILSFANANHIVLISPSSTSVALAIPNDFLFRIAPNDRWQGQADAAMLKTEGATKVVILQRHDSYGDNLANATAVDFGGIVDYAGCISSDSVCVIRYDTSATTFANVIQQLSIEFQALNATSPNRVGIDAISFEEFGAIVSEISQSSSTSIRALLTGKLPGTGGGPTSVWTGTDGEAQDIVLSGDPTSGPIISSIRLPSTIYGFLNNTKTERLYTTFAGKYPGATCDFYCTGAYDDVWLAALATLQVGSYNGTRIQAAMLTVADNYYGVTGWTQLEPSGDRVASIYEIWKVITPSGGVPTWVFAGYWDASSNGLVAFNPY
;
A
#
# COMPACT_ATOMS: atom_id res chain seq x y z
N GLY A 1 3.80 16.09 50.55
CA GLY A 1 3.37 15.01 51.46
C GLY A 1 3.05 13.76 50.67
N MET A 2 2.84 12.63 51.35
CA MET A 2 2.33 11.36 50.78
C MET A 2 0.87 11.55 50.31
N SER A 3 0.33 10.94 49.25
CA SER A 3 0.40 9.56 48.68
C SER A 3 -0.61 8.58 49.29
N LEU A 4 -1.45 7.97 48.43
CA LEU A 4 -2.27 6.72 48.47
C LEU A 4 -3.42 6.88 47.42
N HIS A 5 -3.69 6.03 46.42
CA HIS A 5 -4.05 4.58 46.33
C HIS A 5 -5.57 4.28 46.45
N LEU A 6 -6.19 3.25 45.82
CA LEU A 6 -5.98 2.45 44.58
C LEU A 6 -7.15 1.40 44.44
N LEU A 7 -7.31 0.69 43.28
CA LEU A 7 -8.13 -0.57 43.06
C LEU A 7 -9.69 -0.42 43.07
N LEU A 8 -10.58 -1.28 42.51
CA LEU A 8 -10.68 -2.36 41.47
C LEU A 8 -12.21 -2.46 41.10
N VAL A 9 -12.74 -2.59 39.87
CA VAL A 9 -12.74 -3.69 38.83
C VAL A 9 -13.74 -4.86 39.07
N ALA A 10 -14.47 -5.23 37.99
CA ALA A 10 -15.26 -6.48 37.77
C ALA A 10 -16.61 -6.67 38.52
N ASN A 11 -17.64 -7.41 38.05
CA ASN A 11 -17.90 -8.09 36.75
C ASN A 11 -19.39 -8.48 36.51
N TRP A 12 -19.84 -8.49 35.23
CA TRP A 12 -20.76 -9.48 34.58
C TRP A 12 -22.25 -9.60 35.07
N MET A 13 -23.25 -10.15 34.34
CA MET A 13 -23.36 -10.70 32.96
C MET A 13 -24.81 -10.63 32.39
N ILE A 14 -24.93 -10.46 31.06
CA ILE A 14 -25.86 -11.08 30.06
C ILE A 14 -27.30 -11.51 30.42
N PHE A 15 -28.27 -11.16 29.54
CA PHE A 15 -29.26 -12.10 28.95
C PHE A 15 -29.78 -11.63 27.57
N LEU A 16 -30.40 -12.54 26.80
CA LEU A 16 -30.82 -12.43 25.38
C LEU A 16 -32.19 -13.17 25.18
N VAL A 17 -32.86 -13.31 24.02
CA VAL A 17 -32.57 -13.06 22.58
C VAL A 17 -33.90 -12.95 21.77
N TYR A 18 -33.88 -12.40 20.53
CA TYR A 18 -34.97 -12.45 19.48
C TYR A 18 -36.29 -11.70 19.82
N GLU A 19 -37.19 -11.24 18.92
CA GLU A 19 -37.40 -11.16 17.45
C GLU A 19 -38.55 -10.11 17.20
N ASP A 20 -38.93 -9.54 16.04
CA ASP A 20 -38.48 -9.49 14.63
C ASP A 20 -39.19 -8.29 13.89
N ASN A 21 -38.89 -8.10 12.59
CA ASN A 21 -39.71 -7.53 11.49
C ASN A 21 -39.71 -6.03 11.06
N ASP A 22 -39.89 -5.92 9.74
CA ASP A 22 -40.30 -4.81 8.85
C ASP A 22 -39.46 -3.52 8.70
N PHE A 23 -38.85 -3.37 7.52
CA PHE A 23 -38.72 -2.08 6.81
C PHE A 23 -38.64 -2.28 5.28
N ARG A 24 -39.40 -1.50 4.49
CA ARG A 24 -39.35 -1.46 3.01
C ARG A 24 -39.58 -0.04 2.48
N HIS A 25 -38.97 0.26 1.32
CA HIS A 25 -39.25 1.41 0.43
C HIS A 25 -38.91 2.82 0.97
N ALA A 26 -38.68 3.87 0.16
CA ALA A 26 -38.19 3.95 -1.24
C ALA A 26 -37.70 5.40 -1.56
N SER A 27 -37.04 5.55 -2.71
CA SER A 27 -36.43 6.76 -3.32
C SER A 27 -37.27 8.05 -3.38
N ILE A 28 -36.62 9.23 -3.53
CA ILE A 28 -36.96 10.31 -4.51
C ILE A 28 -35.92 11.47 -4.53
N HIS A 29 -36.01 12.35 -5.54
CA HIS A 29 -35.02 13.35 -6.00
C HIS A 29 -35.33 14.83 -5.64
N PHE A 30 -34.27 15.67 -5.74
CA PHE A 30 -34.21 17.05 -6.32
C PHE A 30 -34.76 18.32 -5.61
N PHE A 31 -33.86 19.33 -5.56
CA PHE A 31 -34.00 20.78 -5.83
C PHE A 31 -35.15 21.64 -5.25
N GLU A 32 -34.77 22.65 -4.44
CA GLU A 32 -34.81 24.09 -4.77
C GLU A 32 -33.91 24.88 -3.78
N ALA A 33 -33.54 26.16 -3.92
CA ALA A 33 -34.04 27.26 -4.76
C ALA A 33 -32.90 28.19 -5.29
N ILE A 34 -33.25 29.15 -6.17
CA ILE A 34 -32.32 30.11 -6.81
C ILE A 34 -32.79 31.57 -6.64
N LYS A 35 -31.86 32.49 -6.32
CA LYS A 35 -31.76 33.92 -6.77
C LYS A 35 -30.67 34.67 -5.98
N LEU A 36 -30.06 35.79 -6.41
CA LEU A 36 -29.52 36.25 -7.72
C LEU A 36 -28.94 37.67 -7.49
N SER A 37 -27.81 38.02 -8.14
CA SER A 37 -27.14 39.36 -8.09
C SER A 37 -26.56 39.76 -6.71
N GLN A 38 -25.47 40.54 -6.59
CA GLN A 38 -24.91 41.56 -7.49
C GLN A 38 -23.38 41.50 -7.67
N LEU A 39 -22.90 42.11 -8.77
CA LEU A 39 -21.53 42.59 -9.03
C LEU A 39 -21.41 44.06 -8.51
N PRO A 40 -20.28 44.84 -8.59
CA PRO A 40 -19.09 44.63 -9.42
C PRO A 40 -17.69 45.08 -8.89
N SER A 41 -16.64 44.36 -9.34
CA SER A 41 -15.39 44.83 -10.01
C SER A 41 -14.40 45.91 -9.46
N LEU A 42 -13.17 45.82 -10.00
CA LEU A 42 -12.05 46.80 -10.10
C LEU A 42 -11.02 46.84 -8.94
N HIS A 43 -9.71 47.11 -9.15
CA HIS A 43 -8.99 47.57 -10.36
C HIS A 43 -7.52 47.03 -10.48
N GLN A 44 -7.08 46.81 -11.73
CA GLN A 44 -5.71 46.91 -12.32
C GLN A 44 -4.40 46.64 -11.51
N LYS A 45 -3.49 45.74 -12.00
CA LYS A 45 -2.21 45.98 -12.76
C LYS A 45 -1.09 46.75 -12.00
N ARG A 46 0.24 46.52 -12.16
CA ARG A 46 1.17 45.66 -12.95
C ARG A 46 2.48 45.58 -12.13
N ARG A 47 3.23 44.47 -11.97
CA ARG A 47 3.99 43.61 -12.92
C ARG A 47 5.35 44.19 -13.40
N ARG A 48 6.47 43.52 -13.02
CA ARG A 48 7.89 43.53 -13.53
C ARG A 48 8.96 44.07 -12.54
N ILE A 49 10.25 43.65 -12.49
CA ILE A 49 11.04 42.44 -12.91
C ILE A 49 12.44 42.50 -12.22
N PHE A 50 13.12 41.33 -12.07
CA PHE A 50 14.55 41.04 -11.75
C PHE A 50 15.65 41.88 -12.48
N PRO A 51 17.02 41.73 -12.33
CA PRO A 51 17.82 40.57 -11.81
C PRO A 51 19.19 40.84 -11.08
N LYS A 52 19.97 39.76 -10.84
CA LYS A 52 21.46 39.62 -10.66
C LYS A 52 22.10 39.84 -9.27
N PHE A 53 23.32 39.31 -8.98
CA PHE A 53 23.93 37.95 -9.15
C PHE A 53 25.35 37.92 -8.49
N SER A 54 25.87 36.72 -8.16
CA SER A 54 27.30 36.33 -7.95
C SER A 54 28.15 36.94 -6.81
N ALA A 55 28.90 36.05 -6.11
CA ALA A 55 30.12 36.33 -5.31
C ALA A 55 31.40 36.02 -6.14
N PRO A 56 32.65 36.11 -5.61
CA PRO A 56 33.22 35.00 -4.80
C PRO A 56 34.28 35.40 -3.72
N SER A 57 34.91 34.40 -3.10
CA SER A 57 35.84 34.42 -1.95
C SER A 57 37.32 34.68 -2.28
N PHE A 58 38.17 34.91 -1.24
CA PHE A 58 39.53 34.31 -1.16
C PHE A 58 40.09 34.29 0.31
N LEU A 59 41.13 33.50 0.56
CA LEU A 59 41.80 33.26 1.87
C LEU A 59 43.24 33.85 1.91
N LEU A 60 43.82 34.12 3.11
CA LEU A 60 45.02 33.39 3.62
C LEU A 60 45.55 33.83 5.03
N LEU A 61 46.07 32.82 5.77
CA LEU A 61 47.17 32.74 6.78
C LEU A 61 47.64 33.91 7.71
N THR A 62 47.67 33.60 9.02
CA THR A 62 48.78 33.64 10.03
C THR A 62 50.02 34.56 9.85
N THR A 63 50.75 35.07 10.87
CA THR A 63 51.22 34.42 12.14
C THR A 63 51.92 35.42 13.12
N ILE A 64 52.24 34.95 14.35
CA ILE A 64 53.36 35.36 15.27
C ILE A 64 53.11 36.44 16.37
N ASN A 65 53.80 36.21 17.50
CA ASN A 65 53.76 36.82 18.85
C ASN A 65 55.14 37.54 19.10
N PRO A 66 55.69 37.85 20.32
CA PRO A 66 55.17 37.84 21.71
C PRO A 66 55.44 39.17 22.50
N PHE A 67 55.23 39.21 23.83
CA PHE A 67 56.25 39.60 24.86
C PHE A 67 55.69 39.54 26.31
N ARG A 68 56.37 38.79 27.22
CA ARG A 68 56.63 39.00 28.69
C ARG A 68 55.53 39.48 29.69
N ASP A 69 55.58 39.25 31.01
CA ASP A 69 56.31 38.29 31.90
C ASP A 69 55.68 38.31 33.33
N LEU A 70 55.84 37.21 34.08
CA LEU A 70 56.03 37.09 35.55
C LEU A 70 55.00 37.63 36.62
N PHE A 71 54.65 36.71 37.55
CA PHE A 71 54.30 36.94 38.98
C PHE A 71 55.59 37.27 39.80
N PRO A 72 55.60 37.82 41.07
CA PRO A 72 54.79 37.35 42.21
C PRO A 72 54.48 38.28 43.44
N SER A 73 53.69 37.72 44.37
CA SER A 73 53.75 37.83 45.86
C SER A 73 53.74 39.17 46.64
N SER A 74 52.84 39.19 47.66
CA SER A 74 53.00 39.78 49.02
C SER A 74 52.75 41.28 49.28
N SER A 75 52.50 41.60 50.56
CA SER A 75 52.18 42.94 51.12
C SER A 75 53.44 43.59 51.75
N PRO A 76 53.49 44.92 52.09
CA PRO A 76 52.71 45.48 53.21
C PRO A 76 52.33 47.00 53.16
N ARG A 77 51.55 47.42 54.18
CA ARG A 77 51.40 48.76 54.82
C ARG A 77 52.18 49.98 54.24
N ARG A 78 51.54 51.17 54.07
CA ARG A 78 51.38 52.27 55.07
C ARG A 78 51.05 53.66 54.45
N ASN A 79 50.16 54.42 55.09
CA ASN A 79 50.08 55.92 55.13
C ASN A 79 49.81 56.68 53.80
N SER A 80 49.43 57.98 53.75
CA SER A 80 49.46 59.03 54.79
C SER A 80 48.49 60.22 54.53
N ARG A 81 48.07 60.91 55.62
CA ARG A 81 47.69 62.36 55.70
C ARG A 81 46.40 62.77 54.96
N ILE A 82 45.66 63.85 55.30
CA ILE A 82 45.72 64.95 56.29
C ILE A 82 44.25 65.43 56.48
N ARG A 83 43.69 65.97 57.58
CA ARG A 83 43.94 66.19 59.04
C ARG A 83 42.51 66.46 59.66
N TYR A 84 42.20 66.99 60.85
CA TYR A 84 42.87 67.60 62.02
C TYR A 84 41.91 67.53 63.26
N ALA A 85 42.45 67.61 64.49
CA ALA A 85 41.97 68.36 65.69
C ALA A 85 40.50 68.30 66.20
N PHE A 86 40.21 68.22 67.51
CA PHE A 86 41.05 67.95 68.70
C PHE A 86 40.17 67.49 69.90
N PRO A 87 40.61 66.51 70.73
CA PRO A 87 40.01 66.13 72.04
C PRO A 87 41.02 66.39 73.21
N PRO A 88 41.05 65.70 74.39
CA PRO A 88 40.05 65.15 75.34
C PRO A 88 40.35 65.56 76.85
N ASP A 89 39.88 64.75 77.81
CA ASP A 89 40.57 64.32 79.07
C ASP A 89 40.36 65.00 80.45
N TYR A 90 40.73 64.20 81.48
CA TYR A 90 40.75 64.36 82.96
C TYR A 90 39.40 64.18 83.72
N ASP A 91 39.19 63.30 84.72
CA ASP A 91 39.98 62.41 85.65
C ASP A 91 40.00 62.88 87.13
N ARG A 92 39.85 61.92 88.07
CA ARG A 92 40.11 61.92 89.55
C ARG A 92 39.06 62.33 90.61
N HIS A 93 38.73 61.31 91.43
CA HIS A 93 38.86 61.20 92.90
C HIS A 93 38.11 62.09 93.93
N GLU A 94 37.84 61.44 95.07
CA GLU A 94 37.86 61.97 96.46
C GLU A 94 36.76 62.98 96.91
N GLN A 95 36.41 63.12 98.20
CA GLN A 95 36.36 62.13 99.30
C GLN A 95 35.39 62.63 100.41
N CYS A 96 35.19 61.79 101.43
CA CYS A 96 34.86 62.08 102.84
C CYS A 96 34.38 63.48 103.31
N SER A 97 33.29 63.43 104.08
CA SER A 97 33.16 64.01 105.43
C SER A 97 32.91 65.52 105.67
N ILE A 98 31.93 65.73 106.57
CA ILE A 98 32.00 66.57 107.78
C ILE A 98 32.77 67.90 107.68
N MET A 99 32.04 69.04 107.64
CA MET A 99 32.11 70.09 108.67
C MET A 99 31.09 71.21 108.42
N GLY A 100 30.34 71.61 109.45
CA GLY A 100 30.00 73.02 109.64
C GLY A 100 31.21 73.74 110.25
N PRO A 101 31.20 75.08 110.41
CA PRO A 101 30.40 75.62 111.53
C PRO A 101 29.99 77.12 111.38
N HIS A 102 29.42 77.70 112.46
CA HIS A 102 29.51 79.12 112.90
C HIS A 102 29.11 80.25 111.93
N HIS A 103 28.75 81.47 112.37
CA HIS A 103 28.16 82.04 113.59
C HIS A 103 27.35 83.28 113.09
N HIS A 104 26.36 83.82 113.80
CA HIS A 104 26.46 84.91 114.79
C HIS A 104 24.98 85.32 115.11
N GLU A 105 24.60 85.64 116.36
CA GLU A 105 24.43 87.00 116.93
C GLU A 105 23.51 87.92 116.09
N ASP A 106 22.53 88.66 116.61
CA ASP A 106 22.03 88.93 117.98
C ASP A 106 20.47 88.87 117.99
N VAL A 107 19.66 89.20 119.00
CA VAL A 107 19.70 90.03 120.22
C VAL A 107 18.78 89.31 121.25
N MET A 108 19.05 89.17 122.56
CA MET A 108 18.99 90.20 123.62
C MET A 108 17.69 91.06 123.53
N SER A 109 16.99 91.47 124.60
CA SER A 109 17.28 91.45 126.04
C SER A 109 15.98 91.56 126.89
N TYR A 110 16.17 91.54 128.21
CA TYR A 110 15.34 92.02 129.33
C TYR A 110 14.48 93.28 128.99
N ILE A 111 13.38 93.63 129.71
CA ILE A 111 13.37 94.06 131.11
C ILE A 111 12.00 93.88 131.80
N VAL A 112 12.06 93.30 133.00
CA VAL A 112 11.23 93.62 134.19
C VAL A 112 12.24 94.30 135.15
N PRO A 113 12.00 95.50 135.76
CA PRO A 113 11.03 95.65 136.85
C PRO A 113 10.47 97.09 137.12
N MET A 114 9.76 97.22 138.25
CA MET A 114 9.53 98.42 139.10
C MET A 114 10.07 99.81 138.68
N LYS A 115 9.18 100.82 138.70
CA LYS A 115 9.03 101.86 139.76
C LYS A 115 7.76 102.69 139.47
N ALA A 116 6.92 103.15 140.41
CA ALA A 116 7.11 103.58 141.80
C ALA A 116 7.67 105.02 141.95
N LEU A 117 6.90 105.99 141.46
CA LEU A 117 6.89 107.45 141.69
C LEU A 117 5.58 107.92 140.95
N ILE A 118 4.68 108.82 141.38
CA ILE A 118 4.57 109.95 142.34
C ILE A 118 3.08 109.93 142.80
N ILE A 119 2.64 109.94 144.08
CA ILE A 119 2.82 110.88 145.23
C ILE A 119 2.12 112.24 145.01
N LEU A 120 1.27 112.70 145.95
CA LEU A 120 0.42 113.93 145.84
C LEU A 120 -0.61 113.86 144.66
N LEU A 121 -1.85 114.34 144.75
CA LEU A 121 -2.59 115.18 145.71
C LEU A 121 -3.92 114.46 146.08
N LEU A 122 -4.29 114.33 147.36
CA LEU A 122 -4.98 115.33 148.22
C LEU A 122 -6.40 115.70 147.79
N THR A 123 -7.38 115.34 148.64
CA THR A 123 -8.64 116.07 148.97
C THR A 123 -9.66 116.36 147.83
N ALA A 124 -10.98 116.21 148.00
CA ALA A 124 -11.80 116.05 149.22
C ALA A 124 -13.12 115.29 148.96
N THR A 125 -13.76 114.83 150.05
CA THR A 125 -15.23 114.58 150.25
C THR A 125 -16.05 113.90 149.13
N GLY A 126 -16.70 112.75 149.34
CA GLY A 126 -16.75 111.88 150.54
C GLY A 126 -17.88 110.85 150.50
N GLY A 127 -17.73 109.74 151.24
CA GLY A 127 -18.69 108.61 151.30
C GLY A 127 -18.53 107.60 150.15
N SER A 128 -18.72 106.28 150.34
CA SER A 128 -18.99 105.50 151.56
C SER A 128 -18.37 104.08 151.45
N LEU A 129 -18.25 103.36 152.57
CA LEU A 129 -17.56 102.06 152.65
C LEU A 129 -18.42 100.88 152.17
N GLY A 130 -17.78 99.78 151.73
CA GLY A 130 -18.42 98.45 151.66
C GLY A 130 -17.97 97.54 150.50
N GLY A 131 -18.25 97.93 149.25
CA GLY A 131 -18.30 96.98 148.13
C GLY A 131 -16.97 96.42 147.59
N VAL A 132 -15.82 97.00 147.96
CA VAL A 132 -14.57 96.83 147.20
C VAL A 132 -13.88 95.46 147.42
N ALA A 133 -14.04 94.81 148.57
CA ALA A 133 -13.37 93.53 148.85
C ALA A 133 -13.96 92.35 148.05
N TYR A 134 -15.29 92.23 148.04
CA TYR A 134 -16.00 91.16 147.33
C TYR A 134 -15.75 91.21 145.80
N TYR A 135 -15.57 92.42 145.27
CA TYR A 135 -15.24 92.68 143.87
C TYR A 135 -13.97 91.96 143.40
N TYR A 136 -12.91 91.89 144.23
CA TYR A 136 -11.65 91.24 143.86
C TYR A 136 -11.69 89.70 144.00
N GLN A 137 -12.44 89.15 144.96
CA GLN A 137 -12.60 87.69 145.05
C GLN A 137 -13.45 87.15 143.88
N ALA A 138 -14.50 87.86 143.48
CA ALA A 138 -15.24 87.55 142.24
C ALA A 138 -14.34 87.63 140.99
N ARG A 139 -13.38 88.56 140.96
CA ARG A 139 -12.41 88.72 139.87
C ARG A 139 -11.39 87.58 139.81
N ALA A 140 -11.01 86.99 140.95
CA ALA A 140 -10.19 85.78 140.99
C ALA A 140 -10.93 84.56 140.39
N THR A 141 -12.21 84.36 140.75
CA THR A 141 -13.05 83.30 140.15
C THR A 141 -13.26 83.53 138.65
N SER A 142 -13.46 84.78 138.24
CA SER A 142 -13.56 85.15 136.81
C SER A 142 -12.28 84.83 136.04
N LEU A 143 -11.11 85.11 136.61
CA LEU A 143 -9.82 84.77 136.01
C LEU A 143 -9.60 83.25 135.94
N ASN A 144 -10.01 82.50 136.97
CA ASN A 144 -9.93 81.05 136.97
C ASN A 144 -10.84 80.40 135.90
N ASN A 145 -12.02 80.98 135.67
CA ASN A 145 -12.90 80.58 134.57
C ASN A 145 -12.29 80.92 133.19
N GLN A 146 -11.59 82.05 133.06
CA GLN A 146 -10.83 82.36 131.84
C GLN A 146 -9.70 81.35 131.60
N VAL A 147 -8.94 80.96 132.64
CA VAL A 147 -7.91 79.91 132.54
C VAL A 147 -8.52 78.55 132.17
N SER A 148 -9.68 78.18 132.73
CA SER A 148 -10.39 76.95 132.37
C SER A 148 -10.86 76.93 130.90
N ASN A 149 -11.38 78.07 130.42
CA ASN A 149 -11.75 78.23 129.01
C ASN A 149 -10.52 78.21 128.08
N LEU A 150 -9.40 78.81 128.49
CA LEU A 150 -8.15 78.79 127.73
C LEU A 150 -7.55 77.37 127.67
N ASN A 151 -7.60 76.60 128.76
CA ASN A 151 -7.23 75.18 128.74
C ASN A 151 -8.16 74.36 127.83
N SER A 152 -9.47 74.59 127.88
CA SER A 152 -10.44 73.92 126.99
C SER A 152 -10.15 74.23 125.51
N ASN A 153 -9.84 75.49 125.19
CA ASN A 153 -9.44 75.91 123.84
C ASN A 153 -8.08 75.31 123.44
N ALA A 154 -7.12 75.19 124.36
CA ALA A 154 -5.83 74.57 124.12
C ALA A 154 -5.95 73.06 123.83
N SER A 155 -6.81 72.35 124.55
CA SER A 155 -7.16 70.95 124.25
C SER A 155 -7.82 70.83 122.87
N SER A 156 -8.84 71.65 122.58
CA SER A 156 -9.50 71.63 121.27
C SER A 156 -8.55 71.94 120.11
N LEU A 157 -7.62 72.88 120.31
CA LEU A 157 -6.57 73.19 119.32
C LEU A 157 -5.54 72.04 119.20
N SER A 158 -5.22 71.35 120.30
CA SER A 158 -4.39 70.14 120.27
C SER A 158 -5.06 69.01 119.47
N ASP A 159 -6.38 68.83 119.63
CA ASP A 159 -7.16 67.83 118.88
C ASP A 159 -7.23 68.19 117.38
N GLN A 160 -7.41 69.48 117.04
CA GLN A 160 -7.33 69.96 115.65
C GLN A 160 -5.93 69.74 115.06
N ILE A 161 -4.86 69.99 115.83
CA ILE A 161 -3.48 69.70 115.41
C ILE A 161 -3.25 68.19 115.22
N ALA A 162 -3.88 67.34 116.03
CA ALA A 162 -3.82 65.88 115.86
C ALA A 162 -4.56 65.43 114.59
N ALA A 163 -5.75 65.98 114.32
CA ALA A 163 -6.52 65.71 113.10
C ALA A 163 -5.77 66.16 111.83
N LEU A 164 -5.22 67.38 111.82
CA LEU A 164 -4.41 67.90 110.72
C LEU A 164 -3.14 67.08 110.49
N LYS A 165 -2.49 66.56 111.55
CA LYS A 165 -1.36 65.62 111.42
C LYS A 165 -1.78 64.31 110.75
N ALA A 166 -2.96 63.77 111.07
CA ALA A 166 -3.49 62.58 110.43
C ALA A 166 -3.84 62.82 108.95
N GLU A 167 -4.39 63.98 108.62
CA GLU A 167 -4.67 64.39 107.23
C GLU A 167 -3.38 64.60 106.42
N ILE A 168 -2.36 65.24 106.99
CA ILE A 168 -1.02 65.37 106.39
C ILE A 168 -0.38 63.99 106.16
N ALA A 169 -0.52 63.05 107.09
CA ALA A 169 -0.05 61.67 106.91
C ALA A 169 -0.79 60.95 105.77
N ASN A 170 -2.11 61.13 105.66
CA ASN A 170 -2.91 60.59 104.56
C ASN A 170 -2.49 61.18 103.20
N LEU A 171 -2.33 62.51 103.10
CA LEU A 171 -1.83 63.19 101.90
C LEU A 171 -0.42 62.74 101.53
N THR A 172 0.46 62.52 102.52
CA THR A 172 1.82 61.97 102.30
C THR A 172 1.76 60.56 101.69
N ASN A 173 0.85 59.71 102.17
CA ASN A 173 0.63 58.37 101.59
C ASN A 173 0.07 58.46 100.16
N GLN A 174 -0.85 59.39 99.88
CA GLN A 174 -1.37 59.63 98.53
C GLN A 174 -0.27 60.13 97.57
N ILE A 175 0.61 61.02 98.02
CA ILE A 175 1.77 61.50 97.23
C ILE A 175 2.72 60.33 96.93
N SER A 176 3.02 59.46 97.89
CA SER A 176 3.82 58.25 97.69
C SER A 176 3.19 57.28 96.67
N HIS A 177 1.86 57.13 96.72
CA HIS A 177 1.13 56.34 95.72
C HIS A 177 1.18 56.96 94.32
N LEU A 178 1.02 58.29 94.20
CA LEU A 178 1.15 59.00 92.92
C LEU A 178 2.59 58.94 92.36
N GLN A 179 3.61 59.01 93.21
CA GLN A 179 5.01 58.78 92.81
C GLN A 179 5.22 57.36 92.27
N THR A 180 4.57 56.37 92.89
CA THR A 180 4.59 54.96 92.43
C THR A 180 3.91 54.83 91.05
N ILE A 181 2.73 55.43 90.86
CA ILE A 181 2.02 55.44 89.57
C ILE A 181 2.85 56.15 88.49
N ASN A 182 3.50 57.28 88.81
CA ASN A 182 4.36 57.99 87.87
C ASN A 182 5.59 57.17 87.45
N SER A 183 6.16 56.39 88.38
CA SER A 183 7.23 55.44 88.07
C SER A 183 6.76 54.32 87.12
N GLN A 184 5.56 53.76 87.38
CA GLN A 184 4.94 52.77 86.49
C GLN A 184 4.63 53.36 85.10
N LEU A 185 4.10 54.58 85.01
CA LEU A 185 3.81 55.26 83.74
C LEU A 185 5.08 55.49 82.91
N ASN A 186 6.20 55.89 83.55
CA ASN A 186 7.50 56.00 82.89
C ASN A 186 8.00 54.64 82.38
N GLN A 187 7.80 53.55 83.13
CA GLN A 187 8.15 52.19 82.67
C GLN A 187 7.30 51.77 81.45
N THR A 188 5.99 52.04 81.47
CA THR A 188 5.09 51.79 80.33
C THR A 188 5.47 52.63 79.10
N SER A 189 5.91 53.88 79.30
CA SER A 189 6.39 54.75 78.21
C SER A 189 7.66 54.19 77.53
N LEU A 190 8.62 53.72 78.34
CA LEU A 190 9.84 53.05 77.83
C LEU A 190 9.52 51.72 77.12
N GLN A 191 8.53 50.96 77.60
CA GLN A 191 8.03 49.77 76.90
C GLN A 191 7.41 50.14 75.55
N PHE A 192 6.62 51.22 75.47
CA PHE A 192 6.02 51.68 74.21
C PHE A 192 7.08 52.07 73.18
N GLN A 193 8.11 52.83 73.57
CA GLN A 193 9.24 53.18 72.70
C GLN A 193 10.03 51.95 72.19
N SER A 194 10.14 50.91 73.03
CA SER A 194 10.70 49.62 72.61
C SER A 194 9.82 48.91 71.57
N LEU A 195 8.50 48.92 71.74
CA LEU A 195 7.55 48.38 70.76
C LEU A 195 7.55 49.18 69.44
N GLU A 196 7.62 50.51 69.48
CA GLU A 196 7.77 51.35 68.28
C GLU A 196 9.04 50.99 67.50
N THR A 197 10.16 50.79 68.20
CA THR A 197 11.44 50.38 67.61
C THR A 197 11.37 48.97 66.99
N GLN A 198 10.69 48.04 67.65
CA GLN A 198 10.45 46.69 67.13
C GLN A 198 9.55 46.71 65.89
N LEU A 199 8.48 47.53 65.90
CA LEU A 199 7.57 47.69 64.76
C LEU A 199 8.27 48.32 63.55
N ALA A 200 9.11 49.35 63.76
CA ALA A 200 9.93 49.94 62.70
C ALA A 200 10.90 48.91 62.09
N THR A 201 11.50 48.07 62.94
CA THR A 201 12.40 46.97 62.50
C THR A 201 11.63 45.91 61.68
N ALA A 202 10.45 45.50 62.15
CA ALA A 202 9.60 44.54 61.46
C ALA A 202 9.11 45.07 60.09
N ASN A 203 8.74 46.35 60.00
CA ASN A 203 8.35 46.99 58.76
C ASN A 203 9.51 47.05 57.74
N ALA A 204 10.75 47.34 58.19
CA ALA A 204 11.93 47.32 57.33
C ALA A 204 12.26 45.89 56.84
N GLN A 205 12.05 44.87 57.68
CA GLN A 205 12.18 43.47 57.29
C GLN A 205 11.10 43.06 56.26
N LEU A 206 9.86 43.52 56.43
CA LEU A 206 8.76 43.28 55.48
C LEU A 206 9.09 43.86 54.10
N GLN A 207 9.51 45.12 54.02
CA GLN A 207 9.89 45.79 52.77
C GLN A 207 11.07 45.10 52.06
N SER A 208 12.03 44.58 52.82
CA SER A 208 13.13 43.76 52.29
C SER A 208 12.61 42.45 51.69
N LEU A 209 11.66 41.78 52.36
CA LEU A 209 11.06 40.54 51.89
C LEU A 209 10.16 40.74 50.66
N GLU A 210 9.37 41.83 50.62
CA GLU A 210 8.59 42.26 49.45
C GLU A 210 9.50 42.52 48.24
N THR A 211 10.64 43.19 48.47
CA THR A 211 11.65 43.44 47.42
C THR A 211 12.29 42.13 46.92
N GLN A 212 12.62 41.20 47.82
CA GLN A 212 13.14 39.88 47.44
C GLN A 212 12.10 39.08 46.63
N LEU A 213 10.85 39.04 47.09
CA LEU A 213 9.75 38.36 46.40
C LEU A 213 9.50 38.94 45.00
N SER A 214 9.51 40.27 44.85
CA SER A 214 9.40 40.94 43.54
C SER A 214 10.54 40.56 42.57
N ASN A 215 11.77 40.43 43.08
CA ASN A 215 12.91 39.97 42.28
C ASN A 215 12.77 38.50 41.86
N GLU A 216 12.33 37.59 42.74
CA GLU A 216 12.10 36.19 42.36
C GLU A 216 10.92 36.03 41.39
N ILE A 217 9.83 36.78 41.56
CA ILE A 217 8.71 36.84 40.58
C ILE A 217 9.24 37.27 39.21
N SER A 218 10.08 38.30 39.15
CA SER A 218 10.69 38.79 37.91
C SER A 218 11.59 37.75 37.23
N LYS A 219 12.31 36.92 38.01
CA LYS A 219 13.06 35.77 37.48
C LYS A 219 12.15 34.67 36.95
N VAL A 220 11.07 34.34 37.66
CA VAL A 220 10.10 33.34 37.21
C VAL A 220 9.45 33.76 35.89
N GLN A 221 9.05 35.02 35.76
CA GLN A 221 8.48 35.58 34.52
C GLN A 221 9.48 35.55 33.34
N SER A 222 10.78 35.77 33.59
CA SER A 222 11.81 35.67 32.54
C SER A 222 12.09 34.22 32.13
N LEU A 223 12.05 33.27 33.06
CA LEU A 223 12.12 31.83 32.78
C LEU A 223 10.89 31.34 32.02
N GLU A 224 9.69 31.75 32.41
CA GLU A 224 8.43 31.46 31.72
C GLU A 224 8.45 31.98 30.27
N SER A 225 8.92 33.21 30.07
CA SER A 225 9.10 33.81 28.74
C SER A 225 10.13 33.04 27.89
N SER A 226 11.22 32.57 28.50
CA SER A 226 12.25 31.75 27.86
C SER A 226 11.70 30.39 27.45
N PHE A 227 11.03 29.68 28.36
CA PHE A 227 10.42 28.37 28.08
C PHE A 227 9.29 28.46 27.04
N SER A 228 8.46 29.51 27.09
CA SER A 228 7.45 29.78 26.07
C SER A 228 8.07 29.97 24.67
N THR A 229 9.19 30.70 24.60
CA THR A 229 9.96 30.89 23.35
C THR A 229 10.55 29.56 22.85
N GLN A 230 11.15 28.76 23.74
CA GLN A 230 11.70 27.44 23.41
C GLN A 230 10.62 26.45 22.95
N LEU A 231 9.47 26.42 23.63
CA LEU A 231 8.32 25.58 23.27
C LEU A 231 7.74 25.97 21.90
N SER A 232 7.67 27.28 21.62
CA SER A 232 7.23 27.79 20.31
C SER A 232 8.20 27.38 19.19
N ALA A 233 9.52 27.46 19.43
CA ALA A 233 10.54 27.02 18.49
C ALA A 233 10.49 25.49 18.25
N LEU A 234 10.34 24.69 19.32
CA LEU A 234 10.25 23.23 19.23
C LEU A 234 8.96 22.78 18.51
N SER A 235 7.84 23.46 18.74
CA SER A 235 6.58 23.26 18.01
C SER A 235 6.73 23.59 16.52
N GLY A 236 7.47 24.67 16.20
CA GLY A 236 7.82 25.02 14.82
C GLY A 236 8.68 23.94 14.13
N GLN A 237 9.68 23.39 14.83
CA GLN A 237 10.51 22.30 14.31
C GLN A 237 9.67 21.03 14.08
N LEU A 238 8.84 20.63 15.04
CA LEU A 238 7.97 19.46 14.92
C LEU A 238 7.02 19.56 13.72
N ALA A 239 6.53 20.77 13.39
CA ALA A 239 5.71 21.01 12.21
C ALA A 239 6.49 20.87 10.88
N LEU A 240 7.79 21.22 10.86
CA LEU A 240 8.67 21.00 9.70
C LEU A 240 8.98 19.51 9.54
N ASP A 241 9.39 18.84 10.62
CA ASP A 241 9.69 17.39 10.64
C ASP A 241 8.48 16.57 10.15
N GLN A 242 7.27 16.93 10.61
CA GLN A 242 6.03 16.28 10.20
C GLN A 242 5.71 16.49 8.71
N ALA A 243 6.04 17.65 8.14
CA ALA A 243 5.87 17.91 6.71
C ALA A 243 6.88 17.12 5.87
N GLU A 244 8.14 17.02 6.31
CA GLU A 244 9.17 16.21 5.66
C GLU A 244 8.80 14.71 5.68
N ILE A 245 8.28 14.20 6.79
CA ILE A 245 7.76 12.82 6.88
C ILE A 245 6.66 12.56 5.84
N THR A 246 5.70 13.48 5.67
CA THR A 246 4.63 13.33 4.66
C THR A 246 5.16 13.41 3.22
N GLN A 247 6.19 14.23 2.96
CA GLN A 247 6.86 14.28 1.66
C GLN A 247 7.61 12.97 1.37
N LEU A 248 8.35 12.43 2.35
CA LEU A 248 9.06 11.15 2.22
C LEU A 248 8.10 9.97 2.02
N GLN A 249 6.98 9.93 2.75
CA GLN A 249 5.90 8.95 2.52
C GLN A 249 5.38 9.00 1.08
N THR A 250 5.15 10.21 0.55
CA THR A 250 4.69 10.40 -0.84
C THR A 250 5.72 9.90 -1.86
N GLN A 251 7.01 10.17 -1.63
CA GLN A 251 8.11 9.68 -2.48
C GLN A 251 8.24 8.15 -2.42
N ILE A 252 8.09 7.54 -1.24
CA ILE A 252 8.10 6.08 -1.07
C ILE A 252 6.96 5.44 -1.88
N SER A 253 5.73 5.97 -1.81
CA SER A 253 4.62 5.46 -2.61
C SER A 253 4.85 5.61 -4.12
N GLN A 254 5.45 6.71 -4.57
CA GLN A 254 5.82 6.88 -5.98
C GLN A 254 6.89 5.88 -6.44
N LEU A 255 7.91 5.63 -5.61
CA LEU A 255 8.95 4.62 -5.88
C LEU A 255 8.39 3.20 -5.86
N GLN A 256 7.43 2.90 -4.98
CA GLN A 256 6.71 1.61 -4.95
C GLN A 256 5.91 1.39 -6.25
N ILE A 257 5.19 2.40 -6.73
CA ILE A 257 4.48 2.33 -8.03
C ILE A 257 5.48 2.14 -9.18
N GLN A 258 6.60 2.87 -9.18
CA GLN A 258 7.65 2.70 -10.19
C GLN A 258 8.31 1.32 -10.13
N LEU A 259 8.48 0.71 -8.96
CA LEU A 259 8.99 -0.65 -8.80
C LEU A 259 7.96 -1.73 -9.18
N GLN A 260 6.66 -1.47 -9.03
CA GLN A 260 5.60 -2.36 -9.52
C GLN A 260 5.46 -2.29 -11.05
N GLN A 261 5.73 -1.13 -11.67
CA GLN A 261 5.66 -0.96 -13.13
C GLN A 261 6.96 -1.34 -13.86
N ASN A 262 8.13 -1.18 -13.22
CA ASN A 262 9.44 -1.54 -13.78
C ASN A 262 10.05 -2.81 -13.14
N GLY A 263 9.28 -3.51 -12.31
CA GLY A 263 9.66 -4.78 -11.71
C GLY A 263 9.70 -5.87 -12.76
N SER A 264 10.81 -5.94 -13.49
CA SER A 264 11.00 -6.85 -14.62
C SER A 264 10.56 -8.26 -14.23
N LEU A 265 9.56 -8.79 -14.95
CA LEU A 265 8.99 -10.13 -14.73
C LEU A 265 10.08 -11.19 -14.60
N CYS A 266 11.19 -11.00 -15.33
CA CYS A 266 12.39 -11.81 -15.29
C CYS A 266 13.03 -11.98 -13.90
N LEU A 267 12.95 -10.99 -13.01
CA LEU A 267 13.54 -11.03 -11.67
C LEU A 267 12.53 -11.40 -10.57
N SER A 268 11.25 -11.59 -10.92
CA SER A 268 10.16 -11.83 -9.95
C SER A 268 10.30 -13.12 -9.13
N GLY A 269 10.96 -14.14 -9.66
CA GLY A 269 10.95 -15.50 -9.10
C GLY A 269 9.60 -16.23 -9.27
N GLN A 270 8.67 -15.67 -10.04
CA GLN A 270 7.36 -16.25 -10.31
C GLN A 270 7.47 -17.46 -11.25
N THR A 271 6.58 -18.44 -11.08
CA THR A 271 6.23 -19.39 -12.13
C THR A 271 4.95 -18.91 -12.82
N VAL A 272 5.00 -18.73 -14.14
CA VAL A 272 3.85 -18.44 -14.99
C VAL A 272 3.30 -19.75 -15.55
N THR A 273 2.02 -20.01 -15.33
CA THR A 273 1.34 -21.20 -15.85
C THR A 273 0.75 -20.90 -17.23
N ILE A 274 1.15 -21.66 -18.25
CA ILE A 274 0.47 -21.75 -19.54
C ILE A 274 -0.54 -22.91 -19.44
N GLY A 275 -1.78 -22.69 -19.83
CA GLY A 275 -2.78 -23.77 -19.92
C GLY A 275 -2.62 -24.54 -21.23
N GLU A 276 -3.01 -25.81 -21.27
CA GLU A 276 -3.07 -26.60 -22.49
C GLU A 276 -4.42 -27.33 -22.55
N LEU A 277 -5.24 -27.03 -23.55
CA LEU A 277 -6.52 -27.70 -23.85
C LEU A 277 -6.30 -28.65 -25.03
N LEU A 278 -6.05 -29.92 -24.73
CA LEU A 278 -5.67 -30.93 -25.72
C LEU A 278 -6.68 -32.09 -25.67
N ASP A 279 -6.88 -32.79 -26.79
CA ASP A 279 -7.53 -34.09 -26.71
C ASP A 279 -6.46 -35.13 -26.36
N LEU A 280 -6.66 -35.87 -25.28
CA LEU A 280 -5.75 -36.92 -24.84
C LEU A 280 -6.45 -38.28 -24.73
N SER A 281 -7.72 -38.41 -25.15
CA SER A 281 -8.50 -39.63 -24.98
C SER A 281 -9.58 -39.92 -26.03
N SER A 282 -9.72 -39.09 -27.06
CA SER A 282 -10.69 -39.24 -28.17
C SER A 282 -9.97 -39.28 -29.53
N ALA A 283 -10.67 -38.99 -30.63
CA ALA A 283 -10.17 -39.18 -32.01
C ALA A 283 -9.03 -38.23 -32.47
N LEU A 284 -8.53 -37.34 -31.62
CA LEU A 284 -7.28 -36.59 -31.81
C LEU A 284 -6.26 -36.85 -30.67
N ALA A 285 -6.45 -37.92 -29.89
CA ALA A 285 -5.61 -38.22 -28.72
C ALA A 285 -4.12 -38.33 -29.08
N THR A 286 -3.78 -38.90 -30.23
CA THR A 286 -2.38 -39.08 -30.61
C THR A 286 -1.72 -37.78 -31.05
N GLN A 287 -2.44 -36.88 -31.74
CA GLN A 287 -2.00 -35.53 -32.08
C GLN A 287 -1.86 -34.67 -30.82
N GLY A 288 -2.83 -34.74 -29.89
CA GLY A 288 -2.78 -33.98 -28.64
C GLY A 288 -1.70 -34.46 -27.67
N VAL A 289 -1.42 -35.78 -27.59
CA VAL A 289 -0.26 -36.30 -26.84
C VAL A 289 1.05 -35.81 -27.47
N ARG A 290 1.19 -35.87 -28.81
CA ARG A 290 2.35 -35.35 -29.55
C ARG A 290 2.56 -33.85 -29.31
N ALA A 291 1.49 -33.05 -29.34
CA ALA A 291 1.50 -31.63 -28.99
C ALA A 291 1.96 -31.38 -27.54
N LYS A 292 1.35 -32.05 -26.55
CA LYS A 292 1.71 -31.95 -25.12
C LYS A 292 3.19 -32.22 -24.87
N ASP A 293 3.76 -33.22 -25.54
CA ASP A 293 5.17 -33.60 -25.38
C ASP A 293 6.14 -32.68 -26.12
N GLY A 294 5.68 -32.01 -27.20
CA GLY A 294 6.34 -30.84 -27.79
C GLY A 294 6.34 -29.63 -26.84
N SER A 295 5.18 -29.27 -26.28
CA SER A 295 5.04 -28.19 -25.29
C SER A 295 5.94 -28.40 -24.07
N ALA A 296 5.97 -29.63 -23.53
CA ALA A 296 6.82 -29.97 -22.39
C ALA A 296 8.32 -29.76 -22.67
N LEU A 297 8.78 -30.02 -23.89
CA LEU A 297 10.15 -29.72 -24.31
C LEU A 297 10.40 -28.21 -24.45
N ALA A 298 9.44 -27.46 -24.98
CA ALA A 298 9.54 -26.00 -25.04
C ALA A 298 9.61 -25.38 -23.64
N ILE A 299 8.82 -25.86 -22.67
CA ILE A 299 8.90 -25.43 -21.27
C ILE A 299 10.30 -25.73 -20.67
N ASP A 300 10.88 -26.90 -20.92
CA ASP A 300 12.24 -27.25 -20.47
C ASP A 300 13.31 -26.30 -21.08
N ASP A 301 13.24 -26.04 -22.39
CA ASP A 301 14.19 -25.19 -23.12
C ASP A 301 14.02 -23.68 -22.79
N ILE A 302 12.79 -23.19 -22.60
CA ILE A 302 12.49 -21.80 -22.20
C ILE A 302 13.01 -21.53 -20.79
N ASN A 303 12.74 -22.43 -19.83
CA ASN A 303 13.29 -22.31 -18.48
C ASN A 303 14.82 -22.34 -18.46
N SER A 304 15.44 -23.15 -19.32
CA SER A 304 16.89 -23.22 -19.48
C SER A 304 17.49 -21.96 -20.10
N PHE A 305 16.84 -21.41 -21.14
CA PHE A 305 17.18 -20.12 -21.76
C PHE A 305 17.12 -18.97 -20.74
N LEU A 306 16.01 -18.88 -20.00
CA LEU A 306 15.81 -17.87 -18.95
C LEU A 306 16.88 -17.98 -17.86
N ALA A 307 17.11 -19.16 -17.30
CA ALA A 307 18.15 -19.37 -16.29
C ALA A 307 19.55 -18.99 -16.81
N SER A 308 19.87 -19.29 -18.07
CA SER A 308 21.15 -18.92 -18.69
C SER A 308 21.35 -17.40 -18.83
N ALA A 309 20.27 -16.64 -18.94
CA ALA A 309 20.27 -15.18 -19.00
C ALA A 309 20.28 -14.51 -17.60
N GLY A 310 20.36 -15.28 -16.50
CA GLY A 310 20.25 -14.77 -15.14
C GLY A 310 18.81 -14.44 -14.73
N CYS A 311 17.82 -15.01 -15.43
CA CYS A 311 16.41 -14.78 -15.22
C CYS A 311 15.83 -15.80 -14.23
N ASN A 312 15.12 -15.31 -13.21
CA ASN A 312 14.49 -16.13 -12.16
C ASN A 312 13.02 -16.48 -12.45
N LEU A 313 12.41 -15.86 -13.46
CA LEU A 313 11.11 -16.25 -14.00
C LEU A 313 11.14 -17.69 -14.50
N LYS A 314 10.06 -18.42 -14.27
CA LYS A 314 9.82 -19.74 -14.86
C LYS A 314 8.49 -19.81 -15.58
N PHE A 315 8.39 -20.74 -16.53
CA PHE A 315 7.13 -21.17 -17.13
C PHE A 315 6.82 -22.62 -16.74
N ALA A 316 5.55 -22.96 -16.66
CA ALA A 316 5.06 -24.32 -16.44
C ALA A 316 3.78 -24.57 -17.25
N ALA A 317 3.57 -25.81 -17.70
CA ALA A 317 2.33 -26.24 -18.31
C ALA A 317 1.30 -26.69 -17.26
N SER A 318 0.02 -26.45 -17.53
CA SER A 318 -1.11 -27.10 -16.85
C SER A 318 -2.04 -27.66 -17.92
N VAL A 319 -2.07 -29.00 -18.04
CA VAL A 319 -2.73 -29.69 -19.14
C VAL A 319 -4.08 -30.23 -18.70
N SER A 320 -5.12 -29.89 -19.46
CA SER A 320 -6.46 -30.46 -19.35
C SER A 320 -6.83 -31.19 -20.63
N ASP A 321 -7.15 -32.47 -20.49
CA ASP A 321 -7.85 -33.23 -21.53
C ASP A 321 -9.28 -32.70 -21.68
N TYR A 322 -9.73 -32.43 -22.91
CA TYR A 322 -11.15 -32.12 -23.21
C TYR A 322 -11.89 -33.23 -23.97
N SER A 323 -11.22 -34.32 -24.35
CA SER A 323 -11.81 -35.51 -25.04
C SER A 323 -12.67 -35.18 -26.28
N LEU A 324 -12.32 -34.16 -27.05
CA LEU A 324 -13.12 -33.58 -28.15
C LEU A 324 -14.48 -32.96 -27.76
N ASP A 325 -14.84 -32.86 -26.48
CA ASP A 325 -16.09 -32.24 -26.01
C ASP A 325 -15.94 -30.72 -25.83
N SER A 326 -16.71 -29.93 -26.60
CA SER A 326 -16.65 -28.47 -26.57
C SER A 326 -17.20 -27.85 -25.27
N SER A 327 -18.13 -28.52 -24.59
CA SER A 327 -18.65 -28.07 -23.28
C SER A 327 -17.65 -28.31 -22.16
N ARG A 328 -16.88 -29.41 -22.24
CA ARG A 328 -15.72 -29.66 -21.39
C ARG A 328 -14.60 -28.66 -21.67
N ALA A 329 -14.27 -28.38 -22.93
CA ALA A 329 -13.28 -27.36 -23.29
C ALA A 329 -13.62 -25.98 -22.70
N LEU A 330 -14.91 -25.58 -22.70
CA LEU A 330 -15.36 -24.35 -22.05
C LEU A 330 -15.20 -24.41 -20.51
N SER A 331 -15.51 -25.54 -19.90
CA SER A 331 -15.41 -25.75 -18.45
C SER A 331 -13.96 -25.73 -17.95
N GLU A 332 -13.05 -26.36 -18.70
CA GLU A 332 -11.61 -26.34 -18.44
C GLU A 332 -11.01 -24.94 -18.68
N LEU A 333 -11.44 -24.21 -19.72
CA LEU A 333 -11.05 -22.81 -19.92
C LEU A 333 -11.52 -21.90 -18.77
N GLN A 334 -12.70 -22.16 -18.20
CA GLN A 334 -13.20 -21.47 -17.01
C GLN A 334 -12.39 -21.81 -15.75
N ALA A 335 -11.92 -23.07 -15.61
CA ALA A 335 -11.02 -23.46 -14.54
C ALA A 335 -9.64 -22.75 -14.67
N PHE A 336 -9.08 -22.71 -15.88
CA PHE A 336 -7.86 -21.95 -16.19
C PHE A 336 -8.01 -20.45 -15.91
N ALA A 337 -9.12 -19.82 -16.32
CA ALA A 337 -9.44 -18.43 -15.99
C ALA A 337 -9.48 -18.19 -14.47
N THR A 338 -10.11 -19.10 -13.73
CA THR A 338 -10.22 -19.06 -12.25
C THR A 338 -8.85 -19.24 -11.58
N ALA A 339 -7.95 -20.03 -12.17
CA ALA A 339 -6.57 -20.19 -11.74
C ALA A 339 -5.64 -19.02 -12.14
N GLY A 340 -6.15 -18.02 -12.86
CA GLY A 340 -5.38 -16.85 -13.31
C GLY A 340 -4.51 -17.09 -14.55
N VAL A 341 -4.76 -18.17 -15.30
CA VAL A 341 -4.14 -18.44 -16.60
C VAL A 341 -4.71 -17.48 -17.65
N GLN A 342 -3.84 -16.90 -18.47
CA GLN A 342 -4.18 -15.90 -19.49
C GLN A 342 -3.57 -16.17 -20.87
N VAL A 343 -2.85 -17.29 -21.01
CA VAL A 343 -2.44 -17.88 -22.29
C VAL A 343 -2.69 -19.39 -22.21
N VAL A 344 -3.41 -19.92 -23.19
CA VAL A 344 -3.80 -21.33 -23.30
C VAL A 344 -3.44 -21.83 -24.69
N LEU A 345 -2.89 -23.04 -24.76
CA LEU A 345 -2.56 -23.74 -26.00
C LEU A 345 -3.68 -24.69 -26.43
N GLY A 346 -3.91 -24.77 -27.73
CA GLY A 346 -5.07 -25.45 -28.31
C GLY A 346 -6.41 -24.76 -27.94
N PRO A 347 -7.55 -25.45 -28.11
CA PRO A 347 -7.75 -26.74 -28.77
C PRO A 347 -7.15 -26.91 -30.18
N LEU A 348 -6.93 -28.17 -30.56
CA LEU A 348 -6.58 -28.54 -31.95
C LEU A 348 -7.82 -28.59 -32.86
N ASN A 349 -9.03 -28.79 -32.32
CA ASN A 349 -10.25 -28.85 -33.14
C ASN A 349 -10.92 -27.47 -33.29
N SER A 350 -11.15 -27.08 -34.55
CA SER A 350 -11.80 -25.82 -34.94
C SER A 350 -13.16 -25.57 -34.27
N GLY A 351 -13.98 -26.61 -34.09
CA GLY A 351 -15.29 -26.49 -33.43
C GLY A 351 -15.16 -26.15 -31.94
N ALA A 352 -14.20 -26.77 -31.25
CA ALA A 352 -13.91 -26.47 -29.85
C ALA A 352 -13.40 -25.04 -29.66
N ILE A 353 -12.51 -24.53 -30.53
CA ILE A 353 -12.12 -23.10 -30.49
C ILE A 353 -13.32 -22.20 -30.77
N GLN A 354 -14.11 -22.47 -31.83
CA GLN A 354 -15.28 -21.65 -32.17
C GLN A 354 -16.30 -21.54 -31.02
N PHE A 355 -16.44 -22.60 -30.21
CA PHE A 355 -17.31 -22.61 -29.03
C PHE A 355 -16.76 -21.74 -27.88
N ILE A 356 -15.46 -21.84 -27.57
CA ILE A 356 -14.86 -21.18 -26.40
C ILE A 356 -14.34 -19.76 -26.66
N LEU A 357 -14.11 -19.38 -27.93
CA LEU A 357 -13.49 -18.11 -28.33
C LEU A 357 -14.23 -16.88 -27.79
N SER A 358 -15.56 -16.93 -27.72
CA SER A 358 -16.37 -15.86 -27.13
C SER A 358 -16.05 -15.61 -25.65
N PHE A 359 -15.77 -16.67 -24.89
CA PHE A 359 -15.34 -16.60 -23.49
C PHE A 359 -13.88 -16.13 -23.38
N ALA A 360 -12.98 -16.65 -24.24
CA ALA A 360 -11.57 -16.25 -24.27
C ALA A 360 -11.43 -14.73 -24.50
N ASN A 361 -12.11 -14.20 -25.53
CA ASN A 361 -12.16 -12.78 -25.85
C ASN A 361 -12.69 -11.92 -24.67
N ALA A 362 -13.79 -12.36 -24.04
CA ALA A 362 -14.43 -11.64 -22.95
C ALA A 362 -13.62 -11.62 -21.63
N ASN A 363 -12.77 -12.62 -21.40
CA ASN A 363 -11.90 -12.73 -20.22
C ASN A 363 -10.44 -12.35 -20.50
N HIS A 364 -10.15 -11.91 -21.74
CA HIS A 364 -8.81 -11.58 -22.22
C HIS A 364 -7.78 -12.70 -22.08
N ILE A 365 -8.19 -13.94 -22.38
CA ILE A 365 -7.32 -15.12 -22.40
C ILE A 365 -6.86 -15.35 -23.84
N VAL A 366 -5.55 -15.35 -24.08
CA VAL A 366 -4.98 -15.63 -25.40
C VAL A 366 -5.04 -17.13 -25.67
N LEU A 367 -5.58 -17.51 -26.83
CA LEU A 367 -5.52 -18.87 -27.36
C LEU A 367 -4.42 -18.92 -28.44
N ILE A 368 -3.53 -19.90 -28.36
CA ILE A 368 -2.55 -20.20 -29.43
C ILE A 368 -2.76 -21.65 -29.84
N SER A 369 -2.87 -21.95 -31.14
CA SER A 369 -3.10 -23.32 -31.61
C SER A 369 -2.18 -23.70 -32.78
N PRO A 370 -1.65 -24.93 -32.82
CA PRO A 370 -0.92 -25.44 -33.97
C PRO A 370 -1.88 -26.06 -35.01
N SER A 371 -3.19 -25.85 -34.88
CA SER A 371 -4.23 -26.38 -35.75
C SER A 371 -5.48 -25.49 -35.62
N SER A 372 -6.68 -26.06 -35.47
CA SER A 372 -7.97 -25.36 -35.53
C SER A 372 -8.10 -24.49 -36.78
N THR A 373 -7.80 -25.06 -37.94
CA THR A 373 -7.54 -24.40 -39.23
C THR A 373 -8.75 -23.72 -39.91
N SER A 374 -9.97 -23.88 -39.40
CA SER A 374 -11.21 -23.35 -40.02
C SER A 374 -11.13 -21.88 -40.47
N VAL A 375 -11.51 -21.59 -41.72
CA VAL A 375 -11.58 -20.20 -42.24
C VAL A 375 -12.54 -19.35 -41.42
N ALA A 376 -13.57 -19.94 -40.79
CA ALA A 376 -14.51 -19.24 -39.91
C ALA A 376 -13.86 -18.64 -38.64
N LEU A 377 -12.62 -19.03 -38.31
CA LEU A 377 -11.83 -18.51 -37.18
C LEU A 377 -10.83 -17.41 -37.57
N ALA A 378 -10.77 -17.00 -38.84
CA ALA A 378 -9.86 -15.94 -39.32
C ALA A 378 -10.38 -14.53 -38.93
N ILE A 379 -10.34 -14.17 -37.65
CA ILE A 379 -11.04 -13.01 -37.08
C ILE A 379 -10.04 -11.93 -36.60
N PRO A 380 -9.86 -10.80 -37.33
CA PRO A 380 -8.88 -9.79 -36.96
C PRO A 380 -9.11 -9.12 -35.60
N ASN A 381 -8.04 -9.04 -34.80
CA ASN A 381 -7.97 -8.40 -33.47
C ASN A 381 -8.76 -9.11 -32.34
N ASP A 382 -9.03 -10.41 -32.47
CA ASP A 382 -9.51 -11.20 -31.33
C ASP A 382 -8.32 -11.76 -30.51
N PHE A 383 -8.56 -12.75 -29.64
CA PHE A 383 -7.53 -13.36 -28.78
C PHE A 383 -6.99 -14.71 -29.31
N LEU A 384 -7.31 -15.10 -30.54
CA LEU A 384 -6.82 -16.32 -31.19
C LEU A 384 -5.60 -16.05 -32.06
N PHE A 385 -4.62 -16.95 -31.99
CA PHE A 385 -3.49 -17.01 -32.90
C PHE A 385 -3.27 -18.46 -33.35
N ARG A 386 -2.96 -18.68 -34.63
CA ARG A 386 -2.80 -20.01 -35.21
C ARG A 386 -1.45 -20.14 -35.90
N ILE A 387 -0.68 -21.14 -35.51
CA ILE A 387 0.67 -21.42 -36.03
C ILE A 387 0.63 -22.46 -37.18
N ALA A 388 -0.57 -22.90 -37.54
CA ALA A 388 -0.96 -23.34 -38.87
C ALA A 388 -1.64 -22.19 -39.66
N PRO A 389 -1.54 -22.15 -41.00
CA PRO A 389 -2.43 -21.34 -41.84
C PRO A 389 -3.87 -21.85 -41.79
N ASN A 390 -4.82 -21.02 -42.22
CA ASN A 390 -6.22 -21.43 -42.31
C ASN A 390 -6.53 -22.29 -43.56
N ASP A 391 -7.62 -23.07 -43.51
CA ASP A 391 -8.04 -24.08 -44.50
C ASP A 391 -8.14 -23.58 -45.94
N ARG A 392 -8.23 -22.25 -46.16
CA ARG A 392 -8.16 -21.64 -47.49
C ARG A 392 -6.89 -22.08 -48.23
N TRP A 393 -5.77 -22.20 -47.52
CA TRP A 393 -4.49 -22.60 -48.10
C TRP A 393 -4.36 -24.11 -48.28
N GLN A 394 -4.96 -24.90 -47.38
CA GLN A 394 -4.96 -26.36 -47.46
C GLN A 394 -5.85 -26.86 -48.61
N GLY A 395 -7.10 -26.38 -48.70
CA GLY A 395 -8.00 -26.77 -49.79
C GLY A 395 -7.51 -26.35 -51.18
N GLN A 396 -6.69 -25.29 -51.25
CA GLN A 396 -5.97 -24.90 -52.46
C GLN A 396 -4.87 -25.93 -52.84
N ALA A 397 -4.20 -26.53 -51.85
CA ALA A 397 -3.26 -27.63 -52.05
C ALA A 397 -3.97 -28.96 -52.40
N ASP A 398 -5.05 -29.31 -51.72
CA ASP A 398 -5.85 -30.53 -51.95
C ASP A 398 -6.45 -30.53 -53.36
N ALA A 399 -7.05 -29.41 -53.77
CA ALA A 399 -7.55 -29.22 -55.12
C ALA A 399 -6.43 -29.31 -56.17
N ALA A 400 -5.22 -28.81 -55.87
CA ALA A 400 -4.06 -28.94 -56.76
C ALA A 400 -3.56 -30.40 -56.85
N MET A 401 -3.57 -31.15 -55.75
CA MET A 401 -3.24 -32.58 -55.67
C MET A 401 -4.20 -33.41 -56.53
N LEU A 402 -5.50 -33.33 -56.26
CA LEU A 402 -6.57 -33.98 -57.03
C LEU A 402 -6.46 -33.71 -58.54
N LYS A 403 -6.30 -32.44 -58.94
CA LYS A 403 -6.16 -32.03 -60.35
C LYS A 403 -4.88 -32.58 -60.99
N THR A 404 -3.78 -32.61 -60.25
CA THR A 404 -2.47 -33.06 -60.77
C THR A 404 -2.41 -34.59 -60.91
N GLU A 405 -3.13 -35.33 -60.06
CA GLU A 405 -3.40 -36.76 -60.28
C GLU A 405 -4.41 -37.01 -61.42
N GLY A 406 -5.04 -35.97 -61.95
CA GLY A 406 -5.90 -36.03 -63.13
C GLY A 406 -7.39 -36.22 -62.82
N ALA A 407 -7.86 -35.87 -61.62
CA ALA A 407 -9.28 -35.73 -61.36
C ALA A 407 -9.84 -34.51 -62.13
N THR A 408 -10.97 -34.71 -62.82
CA THR A 408 -11.80 -33.60 -63.35
C THR A 408 -13.09 -33.42 -62.56
N LYS A 409 -13.35 -34.31 -61.59
CA LYS A 409 -14.47 -34.29 -60.65
C LYS A 409 -14.04 -34.84 -59.29
N VAL A 410 -14.69 -34.45 -58.20
CA VAL A 410 -14.41 -34.97 -56.85
C VAL A 410 -15.70 -35.22 -56.05
N VAL A 411 -15.71 -36.27 -55.23
CA VAL A 411 -16.65 -36.42 -54.11
C VAL A 411 -15.90 -36.15 -52.82
N ILE A 412 -16.23 -35.09 -52.10
CA ILE A 412 -15.62 -34.76 -50.80
C ILE A 412 -16.41 -35.49 -49.72
N LEU A 413 -15.74 -36.35 -48.96
CA LEU A 413 -16.28 -37.05 -47.81
C LEU A 413 -15.78 -36.34 -46.55
N GLN A 414 -16.65 -35.60 -45.87
CA GLN A 414 -16.28 -34.79 -44.70
C GLN A 414 -17.03 -35.19 -43.43
N ARG A 415 -16.32 -35.21 -42.30
CA ARG A 415 -16.93 -35.07 -40.98
C ARG A 415 -17.70 -33.75 -40.88
N HIS A 416 -18.87 -33.76 -40.25
CA HIS A 416 -19.68 -32.56 -40.08
C HIS A 416 -19.32 -31.82 -38.78
N ASP A 417 -18.22 -31.07 -38.84
CA ASP A 417 -17.86 -30.06 -37.84
C ASP A 417 -17.25 -28.82 -38.51
N SER A 418 -16.83 -27.83 -37.71
CA SER A 418 -16.30 -26.55 -38.22
C SER A 418 -14.99 -26.68 -39.01
N TYR A 419 -14.24 -27.77 -38.83
CA TYR A 419 -13.08 -28.09 -39.68
C TYR A 419 -13.57 -28.68 -41.00
N GLY A 420 -14.29 -29.79 -40.96
CA GLY A 420 -14.73 -30.50 -42.17
C GLY A 420 -15.60 -29.64 -43.10
N ASP A 421 -16.49 -28.82 -42.56
CA ASP A 421 -17.36 -27.92 -43.33
C ASP A 421 -16.58 -26.80 -44.06
N ASN A 422 -15.48 -26.31 -43.47
CA ASN A 422 -14.74 -25.17 -44.02
C ASN A 422 -13.65 -25.62 -44.99
N LEU A 423 -12.94 -26.72 -44.69
CA LEU A 423 -11.98 -27.31 -45.62
C LEU A 423 -12.69 -27.86 -46.86
N ALA A 424 -13.82 -28.58 -46.72
CA ALA A 424 -14.62 -29.03 -47.87
C ALA A 424 -15.04 -27.86 -48.78
N ASN A 425 -15.38 -26.71 -48.20
CA ASN A 425 -15.71 -25.51 -48.96
C ASN A 425 -14.49 -24.87 -49.65
N ALA A 426 -13.33 -24.83 -49.00
CA ALA A 426 -12.09 -24.37 -49.61
C ALA A 426 -11.70 -25.27 -50.81
N THR A 427 -11.61 -26.58 -50.59
CA THR A 427 -11.29 -27.56 -51.64
C THR A 427 -12.30 -27.51 -52.78
N ALA A 428 -13.60 -27.39 -52.50
CA ALA A 428 -14.63 -27.25 -53.54
C ALA A 428 -14.40 -26.01 -54.43
N VAL A 429 -14.11 -24.86 -53.83
CA VAL A 429 -13.91 -23.59 -54.54
C VAL A 429 -12.62 -23.62 -55.37
N ASP A 430 -11.49 -24.03 -54.79
CA ASP A 430 -10.23 -24.11 -55.52
C ASP A 430 -10.18 -25.30 -56.50
N PHE A 431 -11.02 -26.33 -56.34
CA PHE A 431 -11.28 -27.33 -57.38
C PHE A 431 -12.06 -26.73 -58.57
N GLY A 432 -12.83 -25.66 -58.33
CA GLY A 432 -13.60 -24.94 -59.36
C GLY A 432 -15.07 -25.37 -59.43
N GLY A 433 -15.60 -25.94 -58.35
CA GLY A 433 -17.02 -26.23 -58.17
C GLY A 433 -17.66 -25.34 -57.12
N ILE A 434 -18.81 -25.80 -56.62
CA ILE A 434 -19.51 -25.26 -55.45
C ILE A 434 -19.91 -26.48 -54.61
N VAL A 435 -19.91 -26.33 -53.30
CA VAL A 435 -20.43 -27.32 -52.36
C VAL A 435 -21.92 -27.60 -52.63
N ASP A 436 -22.27 -28.87 -52.87
CA ASP A 436 -23.66 -29.32 -52.88
C ASP A 436 -23.87 -30.49 -51.91
N TYR A 437 -24.94 -30.42 -51.14
CA TYR A 437 -25.40 -31.39 -50.13
C TYR A 437 -26.75 -32.03 -50.50
N ALA A 438 -27.35 -31.67 -51.64
CA ALA A 438 -28.64 -32.20 -52.10
C ALA A 438 -28.54 -33.62 -52.72
N GLY A 439 -27.32 -34.11 -52.93
CA GLY A 439 -27.02 -35.39 -53.56
C GLY A 439 -26.60 -35.23 -55.01
N CYS A 440 -25.53 -35.94 -55.38
CA CYS A 440 -24.76 -35.73 -56.61
C CYS A 440 -25.49 -36.10 -57.91
N ILE A 441 -25.44 -35.23 -58.93
CA ILE A 441 -25.90 -35.54 -60.30
C ILE A 441 -24.75 -35.54 -61.31
N SER A 442 -24.94 -36.22 -62.45
CA SER A 442 -23.84 -36.54 -63.38
C SER A 442 -23.26 -35.35 -64.14
N SER A 443 -23.84 -34.14 -64.01
CA SER A 443 -23.26 -32.87 -64.49
C SER A 443 -22.14 -32.36 -63.61
N ASP A 444 -22.14 -32.70 -62.32
CA ASP A 444 -21.48 -31.87 -61.29
C ASP A 444 -19.97 -32.11 -61.25
N SER A 445 -19.21 -31.14 -60.74
CA SER A 445 -17.74 -31.22 -60.64
C SER A 445 -17.24 -31.45 -59.22
N VAL A 446 -18.06 -31.10 -58.22
CA VAL A 446 -17.86 -31.35 -56.80
C VAL A 446 -19.20 -31.82 -56.23
N CYS A 447 -19.17 -32.86 -55.41
CA CYS A 447 -20.31 -33.30 -54.60
C CYS A 447 -19.80 -33.55 -53.17
N VAL A 448 -20.61 -33.27 -52.13
CA VAL A 448 -20.12 -33.31 -50.75
C VAL A 448 -21.02 -34.16 -49.85
N ILE A 449 -20.43 -35.19 -49.24
CA ILE A 449 -21.08 -36.13 -48.34
C ILE A 449 -20.63 -35.82 -46.91
N ARG A 450 -21.60 -35.53 -46.05
CA ARG A 450 -21.40 -35.29 -44.62
C ARG A 450 -21.71 -36.53 -43.79
N TYR A 451 -20.93 -36.75 -42.74
CA TYR A 451 -21.28 -37.69 -41.67
C TYR A 451 -21.18 -37.04 -40.28
N ASP A 452 -21.98 -37.54 -39.34
CA ASP A 452 -22.03 -37.05 -37.97
C ASP A 452 -20.76 -37.45 -37.19
N THR A 453 -20.20 -36.55 -36.39
CA THR A 453 -18.96 -36.82 -35.63
C THR A 453 -19.14 -37.84 -34.49
N SER A 454 -20.38 -38.22 -34.16
CA SER A 454 -20.72 -39.32 -33.25
C SER A 454 -20.94 -40.67 -33.96
N ALA A 455 -20.76 -40.74 -35.29
CA ALA A 455 -20.97 -41.96 -36.05
C ALA A 455 -19.93 -43.06 -35.71
N THR A 456 -20.42 -44.21 -35.24
CA THR A 456 -19.60 -45.39 -34.91
C THR A 456 -19.62 -46.47 -35.99
N THR A 457 -20.38 -46.26 -37.08
CA THR A 457 -20.44 -47.12 -38.27
C THR A 457 -20.75 -46.26 -39.50
N PHE A 458 -20.17 -46.60 -40.65
CA PHE A 458 -20.16 -45.76 -41.84
C PHE A 458 -20.92 -46.35 -43.03
N ALA A 459 -21.48 -47.56 -42.92
CA ALA A 459 -22.18 -48.28 -43.99
C ALA A 459 -23.16 -47.45 -44.84
N ASN A 460 -23.96 -46.56 -44.22
CA ASN A 460 -24.87 -45.67 -44.96
C ASN A 460 -24.12 -44.60 -45.77
N VAL A 461 -23.09 -43.99 -45.16
CA VAL A 461 -22.22 -42.97 -45.76
C VAL A 461 -21.43 -43.55 -46.93
N ILE A 462 -20.88 -44.76 -46.74
CA ILE A 462 -20.18 -45.55 -47.76
C ILE A 462 -21.12 -45.95 -48.91
N GLN A 463 -22.38 -46.29 -48.61
CA GLN A 463 -23.38 -46.59 -49.62
C GLN A 463 -23.76 -45.34 -50.43
N GLN A 464 -23.86 -44.16 -49.82
CA GLN A 464 -24.04 -42.90 -50.52
C GLN A 464 -22.81 -42.56 -51.40
N LEU A 465 -21.59 -42.65 -50.84
CA LEU A 465 -20.34 -42.43 -51.57
C LEU A 465 -20.22 -43.33 -52.81
N SER A 466 -20.59 -44.61 -52.69
CA SER A 466 -20.58 -45.52 -53.85
C SER A 466 -21.58 -45.09 -54.93
N ILE A 467 -22.73 -44.52 -54.58
CA ILE A 467 -23.73 -44.02 -55.54
C ILE A 467 -23.24 -42.74 -56.22
N GLU A 468 -22.76 -41.75 -55.45
CA GLU A 468 -22.34 -40.45 -55.97
C GLU A 468 -21.07 -40.55 -56.81
N PHE A 469 -20.09 -41.34 -56.37
CA PHE A 469 -18.90 -41.66 -57.16
C PHE A 469 -19.26 -42.29 -58.51
N GLN A 470 -20.24 -43.20 -58.55
CA GLN A 470 -20.73 -43.79 -59.80
C GLN A 470 -21.46 -42.77 -60.68
N ALA A 471 -22.25 -41.85 -60.10
CA ALA A 471 -22.95 -40.80 -60.84
C ALA A 471 -21.98 -39.86 -61.58
N LEU A 472 -20.86 -39.49 -60.94
CA LEU A 472 -19.80 -38.71 -61.58
C LEU A 472 -18.96 -39.54 -62.57
N ASN A 473 -18.60 -40.76 -62.20
CA ASN A 473 -17.73 -41.61 -63.03
C ASN A 473 -18.42 -42.09 -64.32
N ALA A 474 -19.76 -42.05 -64.37
CA ALA A 474 -20.55 -42.28 -65.58
C ALA A 474 -20.30 -41.22 -66.69
N THR A 475 -19.96 -39.98 -66.33
CA THR A 475 -19.62 -38.89 -67.29
C THR A 475 -18.13 -38.51 -67.28
N SER A 476 -17.35 -39.05 -66.34
CA SER A 476 -15.91 -38.79 -66.22
C SER A 476 -15.15 -40.06 -65.78
N PRO A 477 -15.11 -41.10 -66.64
CA PRO A 477 -14.55 -42.41 -66.29
C PRO A 477 -13.05 -42.34 -66.00
N ASN A 478 -12.64 -42.84 -64.83
CA ASN A 478 -11.27 -42.75 -64.31
C ASN A 478 -10.76 -41.30 -64.27
N ARG A 479 -11.63 -40.38 -63.81
CA ARG A 479 -11.37 -38.94 -63.60
C ARG A 479 -12.12 -38.39 -62.36
N VAL A 480 -12.61 -39.25 -61.48
CA VAL A 480 -13.28 -38.87 -60.24
C VAL A 480 -12.36 -39.18 -59.07
N GLY A 481 -12.01 -38.15 -58.30
CA GLY A 481 -11.36 -38.29 -56.99
C GLY A 481 -12.36 -38.44 -55.86
N ILE A 482 -11.87 -38.88 -54.71
CA ILE A 482 -12.58 -38.89 -53.42
C ILE A 482 -11.64 -38.20 -52.43
N ASP A 483 -12.10 -37.13 -51.80
CA ASP A 483 -11.31 -36.36 -50.86
C ASP A 483 -11.79 -36.65 -49.44
N ALA A 484 -10.94 -37.22 -48.60
CA ALA A 484 -11.29 -37.61 -47.23
C ALA A 484 -10.88 -36.52 -46.24
N ILE A 485 -11.87 -35.91 -45.60
CA ILE A 485 -11.69 -34.90 -44.55
C ILE A 485 -12.20 -35.51 -43.25
N SER A 486 -11.34 -36.27 -42.58
CA SER A 486 -11.63 -37.11 -41.41
C SER A 486 -10.49 -37.02 -40.37
N PHE A 487 -10.58 -37.76 -39.26
CA PHE A 487 -9.44 -38.06 -38.37
C PHE A 487 -9.22 -39.59 -38.32
N GLU A 488 -8.84 -40.15 -37.15
CA GLU A 488 -8.62 -41.59 -36.96
C GLU A 488 -9.84 -42.47 -37.38
N GLU A 489 -11.06 -41.92 -37.50
CA GLU A 489 -12.22 -42.66 -38.04
C GLU A 489 -12.08 -43.12 -39.51
N PHE A 490 -11.14 -42.56 -40.27
CA PHE A 490 -10.85 -43.01 -41.64
C PHE A 490 -10.51 -44.52 -41.69
N GLY A 491 -9.85 -45.03 -40.66
CA GLY A 491 -9.50 -46.46 -40.53
C GLY A 491 -10.75 -47.36 -40.49
N ALA A 492 -11.83 -46.91 -39.85
CA ALA A 492 -13.11 -47.61 -39.86
C ALA A 492 -13.79 -47.55 -41.24
N ILE A 493 -13.78 -46.38 -41.89
CA ILE A 493 -14.36 -46.17 -43.22
C ILE A 493 -13.75 -47.13 -44.25
N VAL A 494 -12.41 -47.18 -44.36
CA VAL A 494 -11.76 -48.08 -45.33
C VAL A 494 -11.91 -49.56 -44.98
N SER A 495 -12.00 -49.88 -43.68
CA SER A 495 -12.25 -51.25 -43.21
C SER A 495 -13.65 -51.73 -43.60
N GLU A 496 -14.69 -50.94 -43.35
CA GLU A 496 -16.06 -51.26 -43.78
C GLU A 496 -16.19 -51.36 -45.31
N ILE A 497 -15.52 -50.49 -46.07
CA ILE A 497 -15.48 -50.58 -47.54
C ILE A 497 -14.88 -51.93 -47.98
N SER A 498 -13.77 -52.36 -47.38
CA SER A 498 -13.10 -53.61 -47.74
C SER A 498 -13.93 -54.86 -47.42
N GLN A 499 -14.68 -54.83 -46.32
CA GLN A 499 -15.51 -55.94 -45.83
C GLN A 499 -16.89 -56.01 -46.50
N SER A 500 -17.31 -54.96 -47.20
CA SER A 500 -18.62 -54.89 -47.85
C SER A 500 -18.84 -56.02 -48.86
N SER A 501 -20.03 -56.63 -48.81
CA SER A 501 -20.47 -57.62 -49.80
C SER A 501 -20.70 -57.01 -51.20
N SER A 502 -20.92 -55.69 -51.28
CA SER A 502 -21.13 -54.98 -52.54
C SER A 502 -19.85 -54.78 -53.32
N THR A 503 -19.81 -55.30 -54.55
CA THR A 503 -18.65 -55.14 -55.46
C THR A 503 -18.42 -53.68 -55.86
N SER A 504 -19.47 -52.85 -55.95
CA SER A 504 -19.34 -51.42 -56.25
C SER A 504 -18.86 -50.58 -55.05
N ILE A 505 -19.05 -51.06 -53.81
CA ILE A 505 -18.42 -50.46 -52.63
C ILE A 505 -16.94 -50.85 -52.60
N ARG A 506 -16.59 -52.15 -52.69
CA ARG A 506 -15.17 -52.58 -52.72
C ARG A 506 -14.37 -51.94 -53.87
N ALA A 507 -15.02 -51.60 -54.98
CA ALA A 507 -14.40 -50.89 -56.10
C ALA A 507 -13.83 -49.51 -55.73
N LEU A 508 -14.30 -48.86 -54.65
CA LEU A 508 -13.77 -47.58 -54.17
C LEU A 508 -12.30 -47.67 -53.74
N LEU A 509 -11.81 -48.84 -53.28
CA LEU A 509 -10.41 -49.05 -52.92
C LEU A 509 -9.52 -49.42 -54.14
N THR A 510 -10.14 -49.93 -55.22
CA THR A 510 -9.42 -50.34 -56.43
C THR A 510 -9.53 -49.35 -57.59
N GLY A 511 -10.41 -48.35 -57.50
CA GLY A 511 -10.54 -47.26 -58.45
C GLY A 511 -9.23 -46.50 -58.64
N LYS A 512 -9.06 -45.89 -59.83
CA LYS A 512 -7.81 -45.21 -60.20
C LYS A 512 -8.01 -43.87 -60.91
N LEU A 513 -7.17 -42.91 -60.55
CA LEU A 513 -6.93 -41.69 -61.32
C LEU A 513 -5.74 -41.87 -62.29
N PRO A 514 -5.57 -40.97 -63.30
CA PRO A 514 -4.50 -41.05 -64.28
C PRO A 514 -3.07 -40.98 -63.73
N GLY A 515 -2.86 -40.23 -62.65
CA GLY A 515 -1.56 -39.94 -62.06
C GLY A 515 -0.67 -38.99 -62.88
N THR A 516 0.49 -38.67 -62.32
CA THR A 516 1.49 -37.72 -62.86
C THR A 516 2.44 -38.32 -63.92
N GLY A 517 2.06 -39.44 -64.54
CA GLY A 517 2.81 -40.08 -65.64
C GLY A 517 3.69 -41.27 -65.24
N GLY A 518 3.79 -41.61 -63.95
CA GLY A 518 4.40 -42.88 -63.49
C GLY A 518 3.45 -44.08 -63.55
N GLY A 519 2.16 -43.85 -63.81
CA GLY A 519 1.10 -44.87 -63.85
C GLY A 519 -0.21 -44.39 -63.19
N PRO A 520 -1.23 -45.24 -63.10
CA PRO A 520 -2.46 -44.90 -62.38
C PRO A 520 -2.24 -44.79 -60.87
N THR A 521 -2.87 -43.80 -60.24
CA THR A 521 -2.85 -43.55 -58.79
C THR A 521 -4.20 -43.86 -58.15
N SER A 522 -4.39 -43.65 -56.85
CA SER A 522 -5.67 -43.88 -56.18
C SER A 522 -6.80 -42.99 -56.71
N VAL A 523 -8.02 -43.20 -56.25
CA VAL A 523 -9.05 -42.15 -56.26
C VAL A 523 -9.05 -41.34 -54.96
N TRP A 524 -8.53 -41.90 -53.87
CA TRP A 524 -8.52 -41.27 -52.55
C TRP A 524 -7.36 -40.30 -52.37
N THR A 525 -7.67 -39.08 -51.93
CA THR A 525 -6.79 -38.11 -51.24
C THR A 525 -7.23 -37.96 -49.78
N GLY A 526 -6.37 -37.36 -48.95
CA GLY A 526 -6.69 -36.99 -47.57
C GLY A 526 -6.05 -35.67 -47.14
N THR A 527 -6.11 -35.40 -45.85
CA THR A 527 -5.88 -34.11 -45.18
C THR A 527 -4.94 -34.23 -43.97
N ASP A 528 -4.70 -33.11 -43.27
CA ASP A 528 -3.85 -33.09 -42.08
C ASP A 528 -4.38 -34.00 -40.96
N GLY A 529 -5.69 -34.20 -40.91
CA GLY A 529 -6.37 -35.16 -40.04
C GLY A 529 -5.95 -36.63 -40.19
N GLU A 530 -5.44 -37.04 -41.36
CA GLU A 530 -4.86 -38.38 -41.57
C GLU A 530 -3.32 -38.36 -41.68
N ALA A 531 -2.73 -37.26 -42.14
CA ALA A 531 -1.31 -37.19 -42.46
C ALA A 531 -0.40 -37.50 -41.25
N GLN A 532 0.62 -38.32 -41.48
CA GLN A 532 1.57 -38.78 -40.45
C GLN A 532 0.92 -39.54 -39.27
N ASP A 533 -0.33 -39.99 -39.38
CA ASP A 533 -1.00 -40.69 -38.28
C ASP A 533 -0.53 -42.15 -38.09
N ILE A 534 0.01 -42.45 -36.91
CA ILE A 534 0.58 -43.76 -36.57
C ILE A 534 -0.47 -44.79 -36.12
N VAL A 535 -1.72 -44.39 -35.84
CA VAL A 535 -2.84 -45.30 -35.56
C VAL A 535 -3.41 -45.81 -36.89
N LEU A 536 -3.71 -44.91 -37.83
CA LEU A 536 -4.17 -45.26 -39.17
C LEU A 536 -3.17 -46.15 -39.91
N SER A 537 -1.87 -45.87 -39.82
CA SER A 537 -0.84 -46.71 -40.45
C SER A 537 -0.47 -47.95 -39.63
N GLY A 538 -0.59 -47.91 -38.30
CA GLY A 538 -0.25 -49.03 -37.41
C GLY A 538 -1.35 -50.08 -37.20
N ASP A 539 -2.63 -49.74 -37.43
CA ASP A 539 -3.74 -50.68 -37.24
C ASP A 539 -3.66 -51.88 -38.21
N PRO A 540 -3.78 -53.13 -37.71
CA PRO A 540 -3.60 -54.34 -38.53
C PRO A 540 -4.68 -54.57 -39.60
N THR A 541 -5.78 -53.83 -39.60
CA THR A 541 -6.87 -53.98 -40.59
C THR A 541 -6.78 -52.89 -41.67
N SER A 542 -6.74 -51.63 -41.24
CA SER A 542 -6.80 -50.44 -42.07
C SER A 542 -5.43 -50.01 -42.59
N GLY A 543 -4.35 -50.11 -41.81
CA GLY A 543 -3.00 -49.76 -42.26
C GLY A 543 -2.57 -50.43 -43.58
N PRO A 544 -2.78 -51.75 -43.76
CA PRO A 544 -2.55 -52.43 -45.04
C PRO A 544 -3.45 -51.92 -46.18
N ILE A 545 -4.69 -51.53 -45.89
CA ILE A 545 -5.62 -50.96 -46.88
C ILE A 545 -5.17 -49.56 -47.29
N ILE A 546 -4.85 -48.69 -46.33
CA ILE A 546 -4.36 -47.32 -46.54
C ILE A 546 -3.04 -47.36 -47.32
N SER A 547 -2.15 -48.31 -47.03
CA SER A 547 -0.95 -48.58 -47.84
C SER A 547 -1.23 -49.10 -49.26
N SER A 548 -2.37 -49.74 -49.51
CA SER A 548 -2.73 -50.25 -50.84
C SER A 548 -3.32 -49.18 -51.75
N ILE A 549 -4.05 -48.22 -51.16
CA ILE A 549 -4.48 -46.99 -51.82
C ILE A 549 -3.36 -45.93 -51.84
N ARG A 550 -2.33 -46.05 -50.98
CA ARG A 550 -1.21 -45.12 -50.84
C ARG A 550 -1.68 -43.68 -50.58
N LEU A 551 -2.67 -43.55 -49.69
CA LEU A 551 -3.40 -42.30 -49.40
C LEU A 551 -2.43 -41.11 -49.33
N PRO A 552 -2.44 -40.20 -50.31
CA PRO A 552 -1.68 -38.96 -50.27
C PRO A 552 -2.51 -37.93 -49.48
N SER A 553 -1.96 -37.50 -48.35
CA SER A 553 -2.58 -36.54 -47.44
C SER A 553 -1.72 -35.29 -47.32
N THR A 554 -2.34 -34.10 -47.41
CA THR A 554 -1.67 -32.84 -47.11
C THR A 554 -1.48 -32.65 -45.60
N ILE A 555 -0.50 -31.85 -45.21
CA ILE A 555 -0.37 -31.27 -43.87
C ILE A 555 0.44 -29.98 -43.97
N TYR A 556 0.15 -28.96 -43.16
CA TYR A 556 1.00 -27.78 -43.15
C TYR A 556 2.42 -28.16 -42.69
N GLY A 557 3.44 -27.63 -43.37
CA GLY A 557 4.82 -27.96 -43.07
C GLY A 557 5.79 -26.84 -43.41
N PHE A 558 7.07 -27.15 -43.31
CA PHE A 558 8.14 -26.16 -43.36
C PHE A 558 9.48 -26.84 -43.68
N LEU A 559 10.46 -26.06 -44.15
CA LEU A 559 11.80 -26.59 -44.40
C LEU A 559 12.56 -26.77 -43.08
N ASN A 560 12.99 -28.00 -42.78
CA ASN A 560 13.80 -28.32 -41.59
C ASN A 560 14.99 -27.36 -41.44
N ASN A 561 15.20 -26.90 -40.21
CA ASN A 561 16.32 -26.05 -39.84
C ASN A 561 17.06 -26.63 -38.62
N THR A 562 18.15 -25.98 -38.19
CA THR A 562 19.03 -26.49 -37.11
C THR A 562 18.39 -26.49 -35.71
N LYS A 563 17.21 -25.88 -35.55
CA LYS A 563 16.33 -26.07 -34.38
C LYS A 563 15.43 -27.29 -34.54
N THR A 564 14.86 -27.52 -35.73
CA THR A 564 14.01 -28.70 -36.01
C THR A 564 14.76 -30.01 -35.77
N GLU A 565 15.95 -30.16 -36.37
CA GLU A 565 16.77 -31.38 -36.23
C GLU A 565 17.17 -31.65 -34.77
N ARG A 566 17.33 -30.57 -33.98
CA ARG A 566 17.57 -30.65 -32.54
C ARG A 566 16.33 -31.12 -31.79
N LEU A 567 15.16 -30.54 -32.07
CA LEU A 567 13.91 -30.96 -31.45
C LEU A 567 13.62 -32.43 -31.76
N TYR A 568 13.75 -32.87 -33.01
CA TYR A 568 13.59 -34.27 -33.40
C TYR A 568 14.57 -35.19 -32.66
N THR A 569 15.84 -34.82 -32.54
CA THR A 569 16.84 -35.57 -31.77
C THR A 569 16.47 -35.68 -30.28
N THR A 570 16.08 -34.56 -29.66
CA THR A 570 15.68 -34.52 -28.24
C THR A 570 14.38 -35.29 -27.99
N PHE A 571 13.39 -35.12 -28.87
CA PHE A 571 12.08 -35.77 -28.77
C PHE A 571 12.22 -37.29 -28.90
N ALA A 572 12.92 -37.80 -29.91
CA ALA A 572 13.17 -39.23 -30.07
C ALA A 572 13.96 -39.85 -28.89
N GLY A 573 14.80 -39.05 -28.22
CA GLY A 573 15.51 -39.45 -27.00
C GLY A 573 14.64 -39.46 -25.73
N LYS A 574 13.67 -38.54 -25.60
CA LYS A 574 12.76 -38.42 -24.44
C LYS A 574 11.52 -39.31 -24.58
N TYR A 575 11.07 -39.57 -25.81
CA TYR A 575 9.84 -40.28 -26.18
C TYR A 575 10.13 -41.39 -27.22
N PRO A 576 10.87 -42.45 -26.85
CA PRO A 576 11.30 -43.48 -27.78
C PRO A 576 10.11 -44.24 -28.38
N GLY A 577 10.02 -44.22 -29.71
CA GLY A 577 8.93 -44.85 -30.49
C GLY A 577 7.80 -43.90 -30.90
N ALA A 578 7.79 -42.66 -30.39
CA ALA A 578 6.91 -41.61 -30.89
C ALA A 578 7.61 -40.79 -31.99
N THR A 579 6.83 -40.18 -32.88
CA THR A 579 7.28 -39.23 -33.90
C THR A 579 6.79 -37.83 -33.55
N CYS A 580 7.66 -36.82 -33.68
CA CYS A 580 7.27 -35.42 -33.59
C CYS A 580 6.82 -34.96 -34.98
N ASP A 581 5.50 -34.87 -35.16
CA ASP A 581 4.82 -34.40 -36.36
C ASP A 581 4.70 -32.87 -36.39
N PHE A 582 3.93 -32.32 -37.34
CA PHE A 582 3.66 -30.89 -37.35
C PHE A 582 3.04 -30.41 -36.03
N TYR A 583 2.03 -31.10 -35.47
CA TYR A 583 1.37 -30.67 -34.23
C TYR A 583 2.33 -30.61 -33.02
N CYS A 584 3.27 -31.55 -32.91
CA CYS A 584 4.38 -31.50 -31.95
C CYS A 584 5.30 -30.28 -32.14
N THR A 585 5.72 -30.01 -33.38
CA THR A 585 6.62 -28.87 -33.69
C THR A 585 5.93 -27.51 -33.58
N GLY A 586 4.65 -27.43 -33.94
CA GLY A 586 3.80 -26.25 -33.78
C GLY A 586 3.58 -25.94 -32.30
N ALA A 587 3.14 -26.91 -31.49
CA ALA A 587 2.95 -26.73 -30.05
C ALA A 587 4.24 -26.29 -29.32
N TYR A 588 5.41 -26.78 -29.76
CA TYR A 588 6.69 -26.29 -29.26
C TYR A 588 6.87 -24.79 -29.54
N ASP A 589 6.59 -24.32 -30.77
CA ASP A 589 6.68 -22.90 -31.13
C ASP A 589 5.57 -22.05 -30.47
N ASP A 590 4.37 -22.60 -30.24
CA ASP A 590 3.27 -21.94 -29.52
C ASP A 590 3.68 -21.54 -28.08
N VAL A 591 4.31 -22.45 -27.33
CA VAL A 591 4.83 -22.15 -25.97
C VAL A 591 5.91 -21.07 -26.05
N TRP A 592 6.78 -21.10 -27.07
CA TRP A 592 7.78 -20.06 -27.26
C TRP A 592 7.15 -18.69 -27.55
N LEU A 593 6.11 -18.62 -28.37
CA LEU A 593 5.38 -17.37 -28.64
C LEU A 593 4.64 -16.87 -27.39
N ALA A 594 3.98 -17.75 -26.63
CA ALA A 594 3.36 -17.45 -25.35
C ALA A 594 4.37 -16.83 -24.35
N ALA A 595 5.55 -17.46 -24.22
CA ALA A 595 6.61 -17.00 -23.33
C ALA A 595 7.25 -15.69 -23.82
N LEU A 596 7.60 -15.59 -25.11
CA LEU A 596 8.23 -14.40 -25.69
C LEU A 596 7.29 -13.19 -25.66
N ALA A 597 5.99 -13.35 -25.92
CA ALA A 597 5.03 -12.26 -25.79
C ALA A 597 4.83 -11.82 -24.33
N THR A 598 4.78 -12.77 -23.40
CA THR A 598 4.76 -12.50 -21.95
C THR A 598 6.01 -11.72 -21.48
N LEU A 599 7.19 -12.10 -21.98
CA LEU A 599 8.46 -11.44 -21.71
C LEU A 599 8.54 -10.04 -22.34
N GLN A 600 8.14 -9.90 -23.60
CA GLN A 600 8.16 -8.65 -24.37
C GLN A 600 7.31 -7.55 -23.73
N VAL A 601 6.17 -7.90 -23.13
CA VAL A 601 5.34 -6.93 -22.39
C VAL A 601 5.76 -6.78 -20.92
N GLY A 602 6.58 -7.69 -20.41
CA GLY A 602 7.08 -7.65 -19.03
C GLY A 602 6.01 -7.92 -17.97
N SER A 603 4.91 -8.58 -18.33
CA SER A 603 3.83 -8.95 -17.40
C SER A 603 3.00 -10.10 -17.96
N TYR A 604 2.58 -11.04 -17.12
CA TYR A 604 1.53 -11.97 -17.51
C TYR A 604 0.18 -11.23 -17.51
N ASN A 605 -0.18 -10.67 -18.66
CA ASN A 605 -1.42 -9.91 -18.88
C ASN A 605 -1.92 -10.16 -20.32
N GLY A 606 -3.00 -10.94 -20.46
CA GLY A 606 -3.48 -11.41 -21.75
C GLY A 606 -3.81 -10.30 -22.75
N THR A 607 -4.43 -9.18 -22.31
CA THR A 607 -4.69 -8.02 -23.18
C THR A 607 -3.42 -7.42 -23.77
N ARG A 608 -2.33 -7.34 -22.98
CA ARG A 608 -1.03 -6.86 -23.48
C ARG A 608 -0.34 -7.90 -24.36
N ILE A 609 -0.43 -9.19 -24.01
CA ILE A 609 0.12 -10.30 -24.79
C ILE A 609 -0.52 -10.36 -26.18
N GLN A 610 -1.85 -10.28 -26.27
CA GLN A 610 -2.62 -10.18 -27.51
C GLN A 610 -2.11 -9.03 -28.39
N ALA A 611 -2.01 -7.82 -27.82
CA ALA A 611 -1.56 -6.63 -28.54
C ALA A 611 -0.08 -6.67 -28.99
N ALA A 612 0.74 -7.55 -28.40
CA ALA A 612 2.13 -7.76 -28.76
C ALA A 612 2.35 -8.94 -29.74
N MET A 613 1.42 -9.89 -29.80
CA MET A 613 1.64 -11.21 -30.41
C MET A 613 2.09 -11.12 -31.88
N LEU A 614 1.39 -10.35 -32.71
CA LEU A 614 1.76 -10.18 -34.13
C LEU A 614 3.19 -9.66 -34.30
N THR A 615 3.65 -8.75 -33.43
CA THR A 615 5.02 -8.21 -33.48
C THR A 615 6.05 -9.25 -33.01
N VAL A 616 5.71 -10.05 -32.01
CA VAL A 616 6.57 -11.12 -31.49
C VAL A 616 6.73 -12.23 -32.53
N ALA A 617 5.64 -12.63 -33.16
CA ALA A 617 5.59 -13.72 -34.14
C ALA A 617 6.27 -13.36 -35.48
N ASP A 618 6.18 -12.09 -35.90
CA ASP A 618 6.96 -11.52 -37.03
C ASP A 618 8.48 -11.50 -36.76
N ASN A 619 8.89 -11.43 -35.49
CA ASN A 619 10.30 -11.40 -35.07
C ASN A 619 10.81 -12.77 -34.55
N TYR A 620 9.99 -13.83 -34.60
CA TYR A 620 10.36 -15.17 -34.13
C TYR A 620 10.62 -16.14 -35.29
N TYR A 621 11.73 -16.84 -35.19
CA TYR A 621 12.12 -17.95 -36.06
C TYR A 621 12.25 -19.21 -35.20
N GLY A 622 11.23 -20.06 -35.22
CA GLY A 622 11.06 -21.24 -34.37
C GLY A 622 11.65 -22.54 -34.92
N VAL A 623 11.22 -23.68 -34.38
CA VAL A 623 11.52 -25.00 -34.97
C VAL A 623 10.82 -25.18 -36.31
N THR A 624 9.68 -24.52 -36.51
CA THR A 624 8.91 -24.49 -37.77
C THR A 624 9.33 -23.37 -38.73
N GLY A 625 10.40 -22.62 -38.43
CA GLY A 625 10.85 -21.47 -39.22
C GLY A 625 10.19 -20.15 -38.81
N TRP A 626 10.02 -19.20 -39.74
CA TRP A 626 9.36 -17.91 -39.43
C TRP A 626 7.88 -18.13 -39.06
N THR A 627 7.44 -17.52 -37.97
CA THR A 627 6.06 -17.61 -37.46
C THR A 627 5.23 -16.38 -37.81
N GLN A 628 5.48 -15.73 -38.95
CA GLN A 628 4.75 -14.51 -39.33
C GLN A 628 3.24 -14.78 -39.44
N LEU A 629 2.43 -13.89 -38.87
CA LEU A 629 0.98 -14.00 -38.82
C LEU A 629 0.30 -12.93 -39.69
N GLU A 630 -0.77 -13.32 -40.36
CA GLU A 630 -1.74 -12.45 -41.02
C GLU A 630 -2.51 -11.61 -39.97
N PRO A 631 -3.17 -10.50 -40.36
CA PRO A 631 -3.95 -9.68 -39.43
C PRO A 631 -5.13 -10.38 -38.73
N SER A 632 -5.50 -11.58 -39.18
CA SER A 632 -6.46 -12.50 -38.53
C SER A 632 -5.88 -13.30 -37.35
N GLY A 633 -4.55 -13.24 -37.13
CA GLY A 633 -3.85 -14.10 -36.17
C GLY A 633 -3.37 -15.43 -36.76
N ASP A 634 -3.65 -15.70 -38.04
CA ASP A 634 -3.30 -16.95 -38.72
C ASP A 634 -1.90 -16.93 -39.32
N ARG A 635 -1.22 -18.08 -39.39
CA ARG A 635 0.11 -18.11 -40.01
C ARG A 635 0.06 -17.87 -41.51
N VAL A 636 0.98 -17.04 -42.00
CA VAL A 636 1.23 -16.86 -43.44
C VAL A 636 1.67 -18.20 -44.05
N ALA A 637 0.92 -18.68 -45.03
CA ALA A 637 1.21 -19.97 -45.67
C ALA A 637 2.56 -19.98 -46.40
N SER A 638 3.23 -21.14 -46.36
CA SER A 638 4.51 -21.40 -47.00
C SER A 638 4.46 -22.66 -47.86
N ILE A 639 4.45 -23.84 -47.24
CA ILE A 639 4.28 -25.13 -47.90
C ILE A 639 3.24 -26.00 -47.18
N TYR A 640 2.54 -26.83 -47.94
CA TYR A 640 1.83 -27.99 -47.42
C TYR A 640 2.59 -29.23 -47.88
N GLU A 641 3.17 -29.97 -46.95
CA GLU A 641 3.77 -31.26 -47.27
C GLU A 641 2.69 -32.26 -47.65
N ILE A 642 3.01 -33.19 -48.55
CA ILE A 642 2.16 -34.31 -48.89
C ILE A 642 2.87 -35.57 -48.41
N TRP A 643 2.19 -36.34 -47.58
CA TRP A 643 2.66 -37.61 -47.03
C TRP A 643 1.80 -38.74 -47.57
N LYS A 644 2.36 -39.96 -47.65
CA LYS A 644 1.58 -41.15 -48.04
C LYS A 644 2.00 -42.40 -47.29
N VAL A 645 1.08 -43.34 -47.12
CA VAL A 645 1.40 -44.65 -46.54
C VAL A 645 1.96 -45.60 -47.60
N ILE A 646 3.12 -46.21 -47.33
CA ILE A 646 3.63 -47.36 -48.08
C ILE A 646 3.97 -48.52 -47.13
N THR A 647 4.05 -49.73 -47.66
CA THR A 647 4.59 -50.89 -46.95
C THR A 647 5.94 -51.23 -47.57
N PRO A 648 7.07 -50.95 -46.90
CA PRO A 648 8.40 -51.36 -47.37
C PRO A 648 8.50 -52.89 -47.47
N SER A 649 9.45 -53.41 -48.26
CA SER A 649 9.58 -54.85 -48.50
C SER A 649 9.84 -55.62 -47.20
N GLY A 650 8.83 -56.33 -46.70
CA GLY A 650 8.88 -57.05 -45.41
C GLY A 650 8.70 -56.19 -44.16
N GLY A 651 8.31 -54.91 -44.32
CA GLY A 651 7.99 -54.00 -43.22
C GLY A 651 6.50 -53.94 -42.89
N VAL A 652 6.15 -53.05 -41.95
CA VAL A 652 4.77 -52.61 -41.67
C VAL A 652 4.41 -51.40 -42.54
N PRO A 653 3.12 -51.05 -42.70
CA PRO A 653 2.73 -49.78 -43.30
C PRO A 653 3.34 -48.60 -42.54
N THR A 654 3.79 -47.58 -43.25
CA THR A 654 4.45 -46.40 -42.66
C THR A 654 4.30 -45.19 -43.57
N TRP A 655 4.25 -43.99 -42.96
CA TRP A 655 4.18 -42.73 -43.68
C TRP A 655 5.54 -42.35 -44.26
N VAL A 656 5.55 -41.94 -45.53
CA VAL A 656 6.71 -41.40 -46.23
C VAL A 656 6.35 -40.11 -46.95
N PHE A 657 7.32 -39.20 -47.02
CA PHE A 657 7.18 -37.94 -47.74
C PHE A 657 6.95 -38.21 -49.24
N ALA A 658 5.94 -37.55 -49.80
CA ALA A 658 5.52 -37.70 -51.19
C ALA A 658 5.76 -36.43 -52.03
N GLY A 659 6.14 -35.30 -51.43
CA GLY A 659 6.35 -34.01 -52.09
C GLY A 659 5.70 -32.88 -51.28
N TYR A 660 5.53 -31.71 -51.88
CA TYR A 660 4.82 -30.60 -51.23
C TYR A 660 4.10 -29.69 -52.25
N TRP A 661 3.07 -29.00 -51.79
CA TRP A 661 2.51 -27.82 -52.46
C TRP A 661 3.19 -26.56 -51.91
N ASP A 662 3.54 -25.62 -52.79
CA ASP A 662 4.16 -24.33 -52.44
C ASP A 662 3.19 -23.18 -52.71
N ALA A 663 2.94 -22.37 -51.67
CA ALA A 663 2.03 -21.23 -51.72
C ALA A 663 2.54 -20.09 -52.63
N SER A 664 3.85 -19.99 -52.84
CA SER A 664 4.44 -18.90 -53.63
C SER A 664 4.33 -19.12 -55.15
N SER A 665 4.44 -20.38 -55.62
CA SER A 665 4.18 -20.74 -57.02
C SER A 665 2.76 -21.24 -57.29
N ASN A 666 1.97 -21.56 -56.25
CA ASN A 666 0.67 -22.25 -56.34
C ASN A 666 0.81 -23.56 -57.14
N GLY A 667 1.76 -24.40 -56.76
CA GLY A 667 2.13 -25.59 -57.52
C GLY A 667 2.72 -26.70 -56.67
N LEU A 668 2.63 -27.93 -57.19
CA LEU A 668 3.24 -29.11 -56.58
C LEU A 668 4.71 -29.24 -56.97
N VAL A 669 5.56 -29.43 -55.98
CA VAL A 669 7.01 -29.57 -56.10
C VAL A 669 7.43 -30.95 -55.61
N ALA A 670 8.25 -31.63 -56.41
CA ALA A 670 8.71 -33.01 -56.17
C ALA A 670 7.60 -34.06 -55.93
N PHE A 671 6.34 -33.75 -56.27
CA PHE A 671 5.20 -34.63 -55.97
C PHE A 671 5.26 -35.97 -56.73
N ASN A 672 5.36 -37.04 -55.95
CA ASN A 672 5.43 -38.42 -56.38
C ASN A 672 4.39 -39.27 -55.61
N PRO A 673 3.24 -39.60 -56.21
CA PRO A 673 2.30 -40.56 -55.63
C PRO A 673 2.77 -42.03 -55.73
N TYR A 674 3.89 -42.34 -56.41
CA TYR A 674 4.34 -43.72 -56.71
C TYR A 674 5.39 -44.34 -55.78
#